data_AF-A0A7C2NWR2-F1
#
_entry.id   AF-A0A7C2NWR2-F1
#
_cell.length_a   1.000
_cell.length_b   1.000
_cell.length_c   1.000
_cell.angle_alpha   90.00
_cell.angle_beta   90.00
_cell.angle_gamma   90.00
#
_symmetry.space_group_name_H-M   'P 1'
#
loop_
_entity.id
_entity.type
_entity.pdbx_description
1 polymer ?
#
loop_
_entity_poly.entity_id
_entity_poly.type
_entity_poly.pdbx_seq_one_letter_code
_entity_poly.pdbx_strand_id
1 'polypeptide(L)'
;MTAANWLTLTLFGAAETADTLTAREFDWPESPLVRFLAIVGCIAVAAWIIALYRKDTAELSRGWHGFLAGLRLMVLAVLLVIALNPQDRTQRTAFRPSRVALLVDTSLSMRHPAESVDSAGHVSESRMEAVTSLLARSPLLSRLQRDHEVSLYTFDAALNGPIRVWPHRPPDESSQAQATATSATADDWLQHLELQGTETRLGEALGELIRQTAGRTLSGIVVLTDGGQNAGIDAATAHERAVAAKARLIAVGVGGLDEPLNVQLVELQAPTDVQIGDRFDLSAFVQAQGLAGRDVSVELLAAEEGSSEPPTAVTAQDVTLPADGVPAEVRFPIQPSGEGTWKYTIRVLPKTAVAEFNLQDNELGHVVRVFDRPTRVLLVAGGPMRDYQFVRNLLHRHKSIEVDVLLQTAAVGTSQESRELLLQFPATREQLYDYDVVIAFDPDWRLIPGDGVQRLADWVYREGGGLVLVAGDVNTLQLASAAEQATPVQSQLDPLRDLYPVVLSPYLSELRFDQSSTQAWPLEFTPEGQRAEFLQLTDDPVTSLGRWKEFPGFYRCYPTSGSKAGATVLARFSDPRSQTEYGLPILMAEQFYGQGRTLYLGSAEFWRLRAVSEDDYDRLWIKIVREVGQGRTKRGTKRGVLLPESRKLLLGQTVRVRARLLDAQFQPLMDDSVPLDVLTPAGKPLVPSPRMLRDQSRPGEFVGEFRASLPGSYRLELSVPESTDRLTDELTVALPNGRTRTCDRT
;
A
#
# COMPACT_ATOMS: atom_id res chain seq x y z
N MET A 1 -10.96 12.93 -60.06
CA MET A 1 -10.22 12.96 -61.33
C MET A 1 -11.12 12.39 -62.41
N THR A 2 -11.28 13.15 -63.48
CA THR A 2 -12.29 13.03 -64.53
C THR A 2 -12.15 11.77 -65.39
N ALA A 3 -13.29 11.15 -65.67
CA ALA A 3 -13.45 10.03 -66.57
C ALA A 3 -13.21 10.45 -68.03
N ALA A 4 -11.97 10.38 -68.49
CA ALA A 4 -11.62 10.50 -69.90
C ALA A 4 -10.17 10.02 -70.13
N ASN A 5 -9.94 8.70 -70.12
CA ASN A 5 -8.72 8.12 -70.70
C ASN A 5 -8.84 6.64 -71.10
N TRP A 6 -10.06 6.12 -71.23
CA TRP A 6 -10.30 4.73 -71.63
C TRP A 6 -10.36 4.60 -73.15
N LEU A 7 -9.21 4.70 -73.83
CA LEU A 7 -9.05 4.28 -75.23
C LEU A 7 -7.57 4.08 -75.56
N THR A 8 -6.92 3.17 -74.83
CA THR A 8 -5.71 2.49 -75.31
C THR A 8 -6.14 1.13 -75.85
N LEU A 9 -5.95 0.95 -77.16
CA LEU A 9 -6.17 -0.32 -77.86
C LEU A 9 -5.39 -1.44 -77.16
N THR A 10 -6.08 -2.26 -76.37
CA THR A 10 -5.55 -3.49 -75.78
C THR A 10 -5.76 -4.62 -76.78
N LEU A 11 -4.69 -5.00 -77.48
CA LEU A 11 -4.63 -6.23 -78.27
C LEU A 11 -3.90 -7.29 -77.43
N PHE A 12 -4.59 -8.43 -77.23
CA PHE A 12 -4.17 -9.73 -76.66
C PHE A 12 -4.47 -10.03 -75.18
N GLY A 13 -5.41 -10.98 -74.99
CA GLY A 13 -5.27 -12.14 -74.09
C GLY A 13 -5.36 -11.92 -72.58
N ALA A 14 -6.50 -11.46 -72.06
CA ALA A 14 -6.79 -11.55 -70.63
C ALA A 14 -7.17 -12.99 -70.25
N ALA A 15 -6.40 -13.61 -69.35
CA ALA A 15 -6.84 -14.80 -68.63
C ALA A 15 -7.49 -14.32 -67.32
N GLU A 16 -8.82 -14.31 -67.27
CA GLU A 16 -9.56 -13.96 -66.06
C GLU A 16 -9.58 -15.13 -65.08
N THR A 17 -8.95 -14.94 -63.92
CA THR A 17 -9.31 -15.65 -62.68
C THR A 17 -9.70 -14.58 -61.66
N ALA A 18 -10.83 -14.80 -60.96
CA ALA A 18 -11.67 -13.78 -60.31
C ALA A 18 -10.99 -12.73 -59.40
N ASP A 19 -9.74 -12.91 -58.95
CA ASP A 19 -9.05 -12.01 -58.02
C ASP A 19 -7.72 -11.41 -58.55
N THR A 20 -7.35 -11.70 -59.79
CA THR A 20 -6.10 -11.23 -60.39
C THR A 20 -6.30 -10.72 -61.80
N LEU A 21 -6.17 -9.40 -61.99
CA LEU A 21 -6.09 -8.80 -63.31
C LEU A 21 -4.61 -8.70 -63.70
N THR A 22 -4.21 -9.47 -64.71
CA THR A 22 -2.90 -9.35 -65.36
C THR A 22 -3.10 -8.66 -66.70
N ALA A 23 -2.52 -7.47 -66.85
CA ALA A 23 -2.56 -6.71 -68.10
C ALA A 23 -1.12 -6.44 -68.56
N ARG A 24 -0.86 -6.66 -69.85
CA ARG A 24 0.40 -6.28 -70.48
C ARG A 24 0.30 -4.83 -70.93
N GLU A 25 1.05 -3.96 -70.28
CA GLU A 25 1.10 -2.54 -70.59
C GLU A 25 2.36 -2.24 -71.43
N PHE A 26 2.22 -1.32 -72.39
CA PHE A 26 3.32 -0.79 -73.20
C PHE A 26 3.50 0.68 -72.84
N ASP A 27 4.75 1.11 -72.68
CA ASP A 27 5.10 2.45 -72.22
C ASP A 27 5.03 3.46 -73.38
N TRP A 28 3.80 3.86 -73.73
CA TRP A 28 3.56 4.87 -74.77
C TRP A 28 3.63 6.28 -74.18
N PRO A 29 4.27 7.26 -74.87
CA PRO A 29 4.24 8.66 -74.45
C PRO A 29 2.82 9.14 -74.17
N GLU A 30 2.54 9.80 -73.04
CA GLU A 30 1.15 10.12 -72.67
C GLU A 30 0.43 11.04 -73.66
N SER A 31 1.16 11.89 -74.39
CA SER A 31 0.54 12.82 -75.32
C SER A 31 0.27 12.19 -76.71
N PRO A 32 -0.96 12.33 -77.24
CA PRO A 32 -1.34 11.73 -78.53
C PRO A 32 -0.54 12.31 -79.72
N LEU A 33 -0.11 13.57 -79.62
CA LEU A 33 0.74 14.20 -80.62
C LEU A 33 2.15 13.59 -80.65
N VAL A 34 2.75 13.31 -79.49
CA VAL A 34 4.07 12.67 -79.44
C VAL A 34 3.99 11.22 -79.93
N ARG A 35 2.90 10.49 -79.64
CA ARG A 35 2.67 9.16 -80.23
C ARG A 35 2.61 9.21 -81.75
N PHE A 36 1.84 10.14 -82.31
CA PHE A 36 1.74 10.32 -83.75
C PHE A 36 3.10 10.67 -84.38
N LEU A 37 3.83 11.63 -83.81
CA LEU A 37 5.16 12.01 -84.30
C LEU A 37 6.17 10.86 -84.22
N ALA A 38 6.14 10.05 -83.16
CA ALA A 38 7.01 8.89 -83.00
C ALA A 38 6.73 7.83 -84.08
N ILE A 39 5.45 7.53 -84.35
CA ILE A 39 5.05 6.58 -85.39
C ILE A 39 5.47 7.09 -86.77
N VAL A 40 5.17 8.36 -87.08
CA VAL A 40 5.56 8.99 -88.35
C VAL A 40 7.09 9.02 -88.50
N GLY A 41 7.82 9.31 -87.43
CA GLY A 41 9.28 9.28 -87.40
C GLY A 41 9.84 7.88 -87.69
N CYS A 42 9.31 6.84 -87.05
CA CYS A 42 9.71 5.45 -87.32
C CYS A 42 9.45 5.03 -88.77
N ILE A 43 8.30 5.42 -89.34
CA ILE A 43 7.96 5.15 -90.74
C ILE A 43 8.91 5.91 -91.68
N ALA A 44 9.21 7.17 -91.38
CA ALA A 44 10.14 7.97 -92.18
C ALA A 44 11.56 7.39 -92.16
N VAL A 45 12.04 6.94 -90.99
CA VAL A 45 13.35 6.28 -90.85
C VAL A 45 13.38 4.96 -91.61
N ALA A 46 12.33 4.14 -91.52
CA ALA A 46 12.23 2.89 -92.28
C ALA A 46 12.23 3.16 -93.80
N ALA A 47 11.45 4.13 -94.27
CA ALA A 47 11.39 4.54 -95.68
C ALA A 47 12.75 5.08 -96.16
N TRP A 48 13.44 5.87 -95.33
CA TRP A 48 14.77 6.37 -95.60
C TRP A 48 15.79 5.22 -95.73
N ILE A 49 15.79 4.27 -94.80
CA ILE A 49 16.66 3.08 -94.85
C ILE A 49 16.42 2.33 -96.17
N ILE A 50 15.16 2.10 -96.53
CA ILE A 50 14.80 1.41 -97.77
C ILE A 50 15.30 2.20 -99.00
N ALA A 51 15.10 3.52 -99.03
CA ALA A 51 15.54 4.37 -100.15
C ALA A 51 17.06 4.42 -100.29
N LEU A 52 17.78 4.48 -99.17
CA LEU A 52 19.23 4.57 -99.12
C LEU A 52 19.87 3.24 -99.54
N TYR A 53 19.36 2.11 -99.06
CA TYR A 53 19.82 0.80 -99.52
C TYR A 53 19.46 0.55 -101.00
N ARG A 54 18.31 1.04 -101.48
CA ARG A 54 18.01 0.97 -102.93
C ARG A 54 19.00 1.73 -103.82
N LYS A 55 19.69 2.74 -103.28
CA LYS A 55 20.73 3.49 -104.02
C LYS A 55 22.13 2.91 -103.80
N ASP A 56 22.51 2.67 -102.54
CA ASP A 56 23.89 2.32 -102.18
C ASP A 56 24.24 0.88 -102.49
N THR A 57 23.26 -0.04 -102.52
CA THR A 57 23.53 -1.43 -102.87
C THR A 57 23.32 -1.75 -104.35
N ALA A 58 23.09 -0.76 -105.24
CA ALA A 58 22.70 -0.95 -106.64
C ALA A 58 23.60 -1.89 -107.48
N GLU A 59 24.88 -2.03 -107.11
CA GLU A 59 25.85 -2.91 -107.77
C GLU A 59 25.79 -4.38 -107.27
N LEU A 60 25.04 -4.68 -106.20
CA LEU A 60 24.89 -6.00 -105.59
C LEU A 60 23.65 -6.75 -106.13
N SER A 61 23.72 -8.08 -106.11
CA SER A 61 22.60 -8.93 -106.56
C SER A 61 21.33 -8.70 -105.73
N ARG A 62 20.15 -8.91 -106.36
CA ARG A 62 18.83 -8.63 -105.76
C ARG A 62 18.58 -9.37 -104.44
N GLY A 63 19.23 -10.50 -104.20
CA GLY A 63 19.13 -11.25 -102.95
C GLY A 63 19.83 -10.55 -101.77
N TRP A 64 21.03 -10.01 -101.98
CA TRP A 64 21.78 -9.30 -100.94
C TRP A 64 21.14 -7.95 -100.58
N HIS A 65 20.51 -7.28 -101.54
CA HIS A 65 19.68 -6.10 -101.30
C HIS A 65 18.57 -6.37 -100.27
N GLY A 66 17.78 -7.42 -100.49
CA GLY A 66 16.67 -7.77 -99.59
C GLY A 66 17.18 -8.21 -98.22
N PHE A 67 18.26 -8.98 -98.19
CA PHE A 67 18.84 -9.49 -96.94
C PHE A 67 19.39 -8.36 -96.04
N LEU A 68 20.21 -7.45 -96.59
CA LEU A 68 20.80 -6.36 -95.80
C LEU A 68 19.76 -5.32 -95.35
N ALA A 69 18.80 -4.99 -96.22
CA ALA A 69 17.68 -4.12 -95.84
C ALA A 69 16.81 -4.78 -94.76
N GLY A 70 16.56 -6.09 -94.88
CA GLY A 70 15.82 -6.88 -93.89
C GLY A 70 16.50 -6.89 -92.52
N LEU A 71 17.82 -7.10 -92.49
CA LEU A 71 18.58 -7.11 -91.23
C LEU A 71 18.56 -5.74 -90.53
N ARG A 72 18.60 -4.64 -91.30
CA ARG A 72 18.51 -3.29 -90.73
C ARG A 72 17.11 -2.93 -90.23
N LEU A 73 16.06 -3.35 -90.96
CA LEU A 73 14.67 -3.22 -90.50
C LEU A 73 14.41 -4.08 -89.26
N MET A 74 15.04 -5.25 -89.15
CA MET A 74 14.98 -6.08 -87.96
C MET A 74 15.59 -5.37 -86.74
N VAL A 75 16.75 -4.72 -86.89
CA VAL A 75 17.36 -3.93 -85.81
C VAL A 75 16.43 -2.80 -85.37
N LEU A 76 15.81 -2.09 -86.32
CA LEU A 76 14.82 -1.05 -86.01
C LEU A 76 13.62 -1.62 -85.23
N ALA A 77 13.11 -2.80 -85.63
CA ALA A 77 12.01 -3.47 -84.95
C ALA A 77 12.39 -3.89 -83.52
N VAL A 78 13.60 -4.40 -83.31
CA VAL A 78 14.10 -4.76 -81.97
C VAL A 78 14.23 -3.52 -81.08
N LEU A 79 14.79 -2.42 -81.60
CA LEU A 79 14.89 -1.16 -80.86
C LEU A 79 13.50 -0.60 -80.51
N LEU A 80 12.51 -0.74 -81.40
CA LEU A 80 11.12 -0.35 -81.13
C LEU A 80 10.52 -1.16 -79.97
N VAL A 81 10.72 -2.48 -79.95
CA VAL A 81 10.23 -3.35 -78.87
C VAL A 81 10.88 -2.99 -77.54
N ILE A 82 12.18 -2.69 -77.52
CA ILE A 82 12.88 -2.24 -76.32
C ILE A 82 12.34 -0.88 -75.86
N ALA A 83 12.13 0.06 -76.79
CA ALA A 83 11.61 1.39 -76.47
C ALA A 83 10.17 1.36 -75.92
N LEU A 84 9.34 0.41 -76.38
CA LEU A 84 7.97 0.22 -75.88
C LEU A 84 7.89 -0.50 -74.53
N ASN A 85 9.02 -1.06 -74.05
CA ASN A 85 9.20 -1.66 -72.73
C ASN A 85 7.98 -2.46 -72.21
N PRO A 86 7.61 -3.58 -72.84
CA PRO A 86 6.44 -4.36 -72.45
C PRO A 86 6.57 -4.89 -71.01
N GLN A 87 5.65 -4.51 -70.13
CA GLN A 87 5.61 -4.96 -68.74
C GLN A 87 4.29 -5.64 -68.40
N ASP A 88 4.37 -6.73 -67.63
CA ASP A 88 3.18 -7.42 -67.10
C ASP A 88 2.84 -6.81 -65.73
N ARG A 89 1.73 -6.07 -65.65
CA ARG A 89 1.23 -5.49 -64.41
C ARG A 89 0.20 -6.43 -63.81
N THR A 90 0.45 -6.90 -62.58
CA THR A 90 -0.50 -7.74 -61.83
C THR A 90 -1.13 -6.92 -60.72
N GLN A 91 -2.47 -6.77 -60.75
CA GLN A 91 -3.23 -6.10 -59.71
C GLN A 91 -4.04 -7.13 -58.92
N ARG A 92 -3.75 -7.23 -57.62
CA ARG A 92 -4.49 -8.08 -56.66
C ARG A 92 -5.37 -7.21 -55.78
N THR A 93 -6.68 -7.39 -55.86
CA THR A 93 -7.64 -6.79 -54.93
C THR A 93 -7.89 -7.77 -53.79
N ALA A 94 -7.47 -7.45 -52.57
CA ALA A 94 -7.75 -8.27 -51.40
C ALA A 94 -8.88 -7.64 -50.58
N PHE A 95 -10.02 -8.32 -50.50
CA PHE A 95 -11.10 -7.95 -49.59
C PHE A 95 -10.70 -8.33 -48.15
N ARG A 96 -10.72 -7.36 -47.23
CA ARG A 96 -10.55 -7.60 -45.80
C ARG A 96 -11.86 -7.25 -45.10
N PRO A 97 -12.52 -8.21 -44.42
CA PRO A 97 -13.72 -7.89 -43.66
C PRO A 97 -13.37 -6.88 -42.56
N SER A 98 -14.36 -6.08 -42.20
CA SER A 98 -14.23 -5.19 -41.04
C SER A 98 -14.30 -6.02 -39.75
N ARG A 99 -13.66 -5.53 -38.69
CA ARG A 99 -13.46 -6.23 -37.42
C ARG A 99 -14.21 -5.50 -36.30
N VAL A 100 -14.84 -6.26 -35.41
CA VAL A 100 -15.45 -5.78 -34.18
C VAL A 100 -14.83 -6.51 -32.99
N ALA A 101 -14.41 -5.76 -31.98
CA ALA A 101 -13.89 -6.31 -30.74
C ALA A 101 -14.97 -6.27 -29.66
N LEU A 102 -15.23 -7.41 -29.03
CA LEU A 102 -16.07 -7.55 -27.85
C LEU A 102 -15.15 -7.61 -26.63
N LEU A 103 -15.22 -6.62 -25.76
CA LEU A 103 -14.36 -6.46 -24.60
C LEU A 103 -15.19 -6.71 -23.33
N VAL A 104 -14.88 -7.76 -22.58
CA VAL A 104 -15.62 -8.17 -21.38
C VAL A 104 -14.79 -7.94 -20.12
N ASP A 105 -15.40 -7.30 -19.12
CA ASP A 105 -14.80 -7.07 -17.81
C ASP A 105 -14.75 -8.37 -16.99
N THR A 106 -13.56 -8.77 -16.55
CA THR A 106 -13.33 -9.95 -15.68
C THR A 106 -12.81 -9.58 -14.30
N SER A 107 -12.99 -8.31 -13.90
CA SER A 107 -12.68 -7.86 -12.54
C SER A 107 -13.67 -8.40 -11.51
N LEU A 108 -13.22 -8.47 -10.25
CA LEU A 108 -13.99 -9.02 -9.13
C LEU A 108 -15.28 -8.23 -8.85
N SER A 109 -15.41 -6.98 -9.33
CA SER A 109 -16.66 -6.23 -9.23
C SER A 109 -17.81 -6.84 -10.04
N MET A 110 -17.49 -7.64 -11.06
CA MET A 110 -18.47 -8.39 -11.87
C MET A 110 -19.06 -9.60 -11.12
N ARG A 111 -18.55 -9.91 -9.91
CA ARG A 111 -19.13 -10.91 -9.00
C ARG A 111 -20.38 -10.41 -8.28
N HIS A 112 -20.56 -9.09 -8.20
CA HIS A 112 -21.71 -8.50 -7.52
C HIS A 112 -23.04 -8.79 -8.26
N PRO A 113 -24.19 -8.72 -7.57
CA PRO A 113 -25.50 -8.89 -8.19
C PRO A 113 -25.76 -7.87 -9.32
N ALA A 114 -26.44 -8.32 -10.37
CA ALA A 114 -26.84 -7.47 -11.49
C ALA A 114 -28.02 -6.54 -11.15
N GLU A 115 -28.99 -7.02 -10.37
CA GLU A 115 -30.12 -6.22 -9.87
C GLU A 115 -30.07 -6.08 -8.35
N SER A 116 -30.64 -4.98 -7.84
CA SER A 116 -30.84 -4.79 -6.40
C SER A 116 -31.73 -5.90 -5.84
N VAL A 117 -31.38 -6.41 -4.66
CA VAL A 117 -32.12 -7.48 -3.98
C VAL A 117 -33.59 -7.06 -3.77
N ASP A 118 -34.53 -7.79 -4.38
CA ASP A 118 -35.95 -7.61 -4.09
C ASP A 118 -36.24 -7.91 -2.61
N SER A 119 -37.29 -7.27 -2.06
CA SER A 119 -37.73 -7.42 -0.66
C SER A 119 -38.03 -8.87 -0.22
N ALA A 120 -38.05 -9.81 -1.17
CA ALA A 120 -38.24 -11.25 -0.99
C ALA A 120 -36.93 -12.07 -0.92
N GLY A 121 -35.75 -11.43 -0.87
CA GLY A 121 -34.46 -12.11 -0.63
C GLY A 121 -34.02 -13.07 -1.75
N HIS A 122 -34.51 -12.88 -2.98
CA HIS A 122 -34.06 -13.68 -4.11
C HIS A 122 -32.65 -13.25 -4.52
N VAL A 123 -31.73 -14.20 -4.57
CA VAL A 123 -30.36 -13.96 -5.04
C VAL A 123 -30.43 -13.68 -6.54
N SER A 124 -30.28 -12.41 -6.92
CA SER A 124 -30.15 -12.00 -8.32
C SER A 124 -28.90 -12.63 -8.93
N GLU A 125 -28.94 -12.92 -10.23
CA GLU A 125 -27.76 -13.38 -10.97
C GLU A 125 -26.61 -12.38 -10.84
N SER A 126 -25.37 -12.87 -10.78
CA SER A 126 -24.19 -12.00 -10.77
C SER A 126 -24.08 -11.23 -12.10
N ARG A 127 -23.40 -10.08 -12.10
CA ARG A 127 -23.17 -9.30 -13.34
C ARG A 127 -22.49 -10.13 -14.42
N MET A 128 -21.52 -10.98 -14.05
CA MET A 128 -20.89 -11.89 -14.99
C MET A 128 -21.87 -12.93 -15.55
N GLU A 129 -22.77 -13.49 -14.72
CA GLU A 129 -23.82 -14.40 -15.20
C GLU A 129 -24.81 -13.71 -16.13
N ALA A 130 -25.14 -12.44 -15.88
CA ALA A 130 -25.96 -11.63 -16.78
C ALA A 130 -25.25 -11.40 -18.14
N VAL A 131 -23.93 -11.18 -18.14
CA VAL A 131 -23.14 -11.07 -19.38
C VAL A 131 -23.10 -12.40 -20.13
N THR A 132 -22.87 -13.51 -19.44
CA THR A 132 -22.84 -14.83 -20.09
C THR A 132 -24.21 -15.20 -20.64
N SER A 133 -25.29 -14.89 -19.92
CA SER A 133 -26.66 -15.11 -20.38
C SER A 133 -27.00 -14.23 -21.60
N LEU A 134 -26.55 -12.96 -21.61
CA LEU A 134 -26.67 -12.06 -22.76
C LEU A 134 -25.95 -12.64 -23.99
N LEU A 135 -24.70 -13.09 -23.84
CA LEU A 135 -23.92 -13.62 -24.96
C LEU A 135 -24.45 -14.96 -25.48
N ALA A 136 -24.94 -15.83 -24.58
CA ALA A 136 -25.45 -17.15 -24.95
C ALA A 136 -26.86 -17.09 -25.56
N ARG A 137 -27.76 -16.23 -25.06
CA ARG A 137 -29.17 -16.19 -25.47
C ARG A 137 -29.47 -15.16 -26.55
N SER A 138 -28.65 -14.12 -26.70
CA SER A 138 -28.91 -13.02 -27.63
C SER A 138 -28.47 -13.35 -29.07
N PRO A 139 -29.21 -12.91 -30.10
CA PRO A 139 -28.76 -12.96 -31.49
C PRO A 139 -27.66 -11.92 -31.82
N LEU A 140 -27.07 -11.26 -30.81
CA LEU A 140 -26.07 -10.20 -31.01
C LEU A 140 -24.84 -10.72 -31.79
N LEU A 141 -24.29 -11.86 -31.41
CA LEU A 141 -23.09 -12.41 -32.05
C LEU A 141 -23.37 -12.80 -33.51
N SER A 142 -24.50 -13.45 -33.78
CA SER A 142 -24.90 -13.84 -35.14
C SER A 142 -25.24 -12.65 -36.01
N ARG A 143 -25.73 -11.54 -35.44
CA ARG A 143 -25.92 -10.27 -36.16
C ARG A 143 -24.60 -9.60 -36.53
N LEU A 144 -23.63 -9.56 -35.61
CA LEU A 144 -22.33 -8.95 -35.88
C LEU A 144 -21.50 -9.74 -36.91
N GLN A 145 -21.56 -11.09 -36.87
CA GLN A 145 -20.86 -11.95 -37.82
C GLN A 145 -21.30 -11.77 -39.28
N ARG A 146 -22.52 -11.26 -39.52
CA ARG A 146 -23.04 -11.04 -40.87
C ARG A 146 -22.23 -10.02 -41.66
N ASP A 147 -21.67 -9.02 -40.98
CA ASP A 147 -20.96 -7.90 -41.62
C ASP A 147 -19.48 -7.81 -41.19
N HIS A 148 -19.12 -8.45 -40.07
CA HIS A 148 -17.83 -8.28 -39.43
C HIS A 148 -17.19 -9.61 -38.97
N GLU A 149 -15.87 -9.63 -38.87
CA GLU A 149 -15.14 -10.58 -38.02
C GLU A 149 -15.25 -10.12 -36.56
N VAL A 150 -15.68 -10.99 -35.65
CA VAL A 150 -15.86 -10.66 -34.23
C VAL A 150 -14.76 -11.31 -33.41
N SER A 151 -14.16 -10.57 -32.49
CA SER A 151 -13.08 -11.05 -31.63
C SER A 151 -13.40 -10.76 -30.16
N LEU A 152 -13.29 -11.77 -29.29
CA LEU A 152 -13.50 -11.64 -27.85
C LEU A 152 -12.18 -11.34 -27.13
N TYR A 153 -12.20 -10.30 -26.31
CA TYR A 153 -11.15 -9.91 -25.39
C TYR A 153 -11.74 -9.82 -23.98
N THR A 154 -10.92 -10.06 -22.97
CA THR A 154 -11.24 -9.78 -21.58
C THR A 154 -10.30 -8.75 -21.01
N PHE A 155 -10.71 -8.08 -19.93
CA PHE A 155 -9.83 -7.17 -19.23
C PHE A 155 -10.07 -7.14 -17.73
N ASP A 156 -8.99 -6.85 -17.01
CA ASP A 156 -8.97 -6.55 -15.58
C ASP A 156 -7.92 -5.46 -15.29
N ALA A 157 -6.76 -5.83 -14.73
CA ALA A 157 -5.57 -5.01 -14.66
C ALA A 157 -4.85 -4.93 -16.02
N ALA A 158 -5.06 -5.90 -16.91
CA ALA A 158 -4.49 -5.91 -18.25
C ALA A 158 -5.50 -6.38 -19.31
N LEU A 159 -5.18 -6.15 -20.58
CA LEU A 159 -5.95 -6.69 -21.71
C LEU A 159 -5.51 -8.13 -21.99
N ASN A 160 -6.45 -9.06 -22.02
CA ASN A 160 -6.24 -10.47 -22.33
C ASN A 160 -7.01 -10.86 -23.62
N GLY A 161 -6.34 -11.52 -24.56
CA GLY A 161 -6.96 -12.03 -25.78
C GLY A 161 -6.19 -11.72 -27.08
N PRO A 162 -6.78 -12.02 -28.25
CA PRO A 162 -8.15 -12.49 -28.43
C PRO A 162 -8.33 -13.94 -27.95
N ILE A 163 -9.34 -14.18 -27.11
CA ILE A 163 -9.68 -15.51 -26.58
C ILE A 163 -10.31 -16.36 -27.68
N ARG A 164 -11.21 -15.76 -28.46
CA ARG A 164 -11.92 -16.41 -29.56
C ARG A 164 -12.18 -15.42 -30.69
N VAL A 165 -12.00 -15.89 -31.92
CA VAL A 165 -12.26 -15.11 -33.13
C VAL A 165 -13.30 -15.85 -33.96
N TRP A 166 -14.37 -15.16 -34.32
CA TRP A 166 -15.40 -15.65 -35.22
C TRP A 166 -15.29 -14.95 -36.57
N PRO A 167 -15.12 -15.71 -37.67
CA PRO A 167 -14.98 -15.13 -38.99
C PRO A 167 -16.31 -14.52 -39.47
N HIS A 168 -16.20 -13.56 -40.39
CA HIS A 168 -17.34 -13.01 -41.12
C HIS A 168 -18.06 -14.10 -41.92
N ARG A 169 -19.39 -14.13 -41.87
CA ARG A 169 -20.22 -15.11 -42.58
C ARG A 169 -21.28 -14.42 -43.46
N PRO A 170 -21.17 -14.51 -44.80
CA PRO A 170 -22.10 -13.85 -45.71
C PRO A 170 -23.51 -14.48 -45.67
N PRO A 171 -24.56 -13.73 -46.09
CA PRO A 171 -25.95 -14.14 -45.96
C PRO A 171 -26.33 -15.45 -46.68
N ASP A 172 -25.68 -15.79 -47.79
CA ASP A 172 -26.11 -16.92 -48.64
C ASP A 172 -25.84 -18.31 -48.02
N GLU A 173 -24.94 -18.42 -47.05
CA GLU A 173 -24.68 -19.68 -46.32
C GLU A 173 -25.59 -19.89 -45.10
N SER A 174 -26.46 -18.92 -44.79
CA SER A 174 -27.20 -18.88 -43.52
C SER A 174 -28.36 -19.89 -43.41
N SER A 175 -28.80 -20.50 -44.51
CA SER A 175 -30.00 -21.37 -44.52
C SER A 175 -29.77 -22.82 -44.07
N GLN A 176 -28.53 -23.31 -43.98
CA GLN A 176 -28.25 -24.71 -43.56
C GLN A 176 -27.46 -24.84 -42.25
N ALA A 177 -26.82 -23.78 -41.76
CA ALA A 177 -25.96 -23.83 -40.58
C ALA A 177 -26.59 -23.22 -39.30
N GLN A 178 -27.86 -22.83 -39.36
CA GLN A 178 -28.60 -22.30 -38.21
C GLN A 178 -28.85 -23.38 -37.13
N ALA A 179 -28.60 -24.66 -37.46
CA ALA A 179 -28.71 -25.79 -36.55
C ALA A 179 -27.41 -26.22 -35.86
N THR A 180 -26.23 -25.70 -36.25
CA THR A 180 -24.93 -26.21 -35.74
C THR A 180 -24.10 -25.19 -34.96
N ALA A 181 -24.42 -23.89 -35.01
CA ALA A 181 -23.65 -22.85 -34.31
C ALA A 181 -24.25 -22.40 -32.96
N THR A 182 -25.42 -22.94 -32.57
CA THR A 182 -26.13 -22.61 -31.32
C THR A 182 -25.96 -23.73 -30.29
N SER A 183 -24.72 -24.18 -30.06
CA SER A 183 -24.42 -25.18 -29.02
C SER A 183 -23.12 -24.88 -28.29
N ALA A 184 -22.82 -23.59 -28.05
CA ALA A 184 -22.04 -23.22 -26.88
C ALA A 184 -23.04 -23.08 -25.73
N THR A 185 -23.05 -24.04 -24.81
CA THR A 185 -23.84 -23.94 -23.57
C THR A 185 -23.33 -22.76 -22.73
N ALA A 186 -24.15 -22.23 -21.82
CA ALA A 186 -23.70 -21.19 -20.88
C ALA A 186 -22.41 -21.60 -20.13
N ASP A 187 -22.21 -22.92 -19.94
CA ASP A 187 -21.01 -23.51 -19.34
C ASP A 187 -19.71 -23.32 -20.15
N ASP A 188 -19.77 -23.25 -21.49
CA ASP A 188 -18.59 -23.01 -22.35
C ASP A 188 -18.08 -21.56 -22.19
N TRP A 189 -18.99 -20.62 -21.95
CA TRP A 189 -18.63 -19.21 -21.69
C TRP A 189 -18.06 -19.00 -20.29
N LEU A 190 -18.56 -19.73 -19.28
CA LEU A 190 -18.06 -19.63 -17.91
C LEU A 190 -16.60 -20.09 -17.78
N GLN A 191 -16.16 -21.09 -18.54
CA GLN A 191 -14.76 -21.55 -18.52
C GLN A 191 -13.77 -20.50 -19.03
N HIS A 192 -14.21 -19.55 -19.86
CA HIS A 192 -13.35 -18.55 -20.48
C HIS A 192 -13.46 -17.15 -19.83
N LEU A 193 -14.39 -16.96 -18.89
CA LEU A 193 -14.70 -15.68 -18.25
C LEU A 193 -14.55 -15.75 -16.72
N GLU A 194 -13.47 -16.39 -16.25
CA GLU A 194 -13.18 -16.45 -14.82
C GLU A 194 -12.83 -15.05 -14.25
N LEU A 195 -13.38 -14.75 -13.07
CA LEU A 195 -13.14 -13.50 -12.36
C LEU A 195 -11.80 -13.58 -11.61
N GLN A 196 -10.74 -13.01 -12.19
CA GLN A 196 -9.39 -13.05 -11.62
C GLN A 196 -8.88 -11.66 -11.21
N GLY A 197 -9.47 -10.60 -11.77
CA GLY A 197 -8.99 -9.22 -11.63
C GLY A 197 -9.32 -8.53 -10.31
N THR A 198 -8.33 -8.02 -9.58
CA THR A 198 -8.58 -7.19 -8.38
C THR A 198 -8.80 -5.71 -8.71
N GLU A 199 -8.40 -5.27 -9.91
CA GLU A 199 -8.52 -3.92 -10.43
C GLU A 199 -9.27 -3.91 -11.77
N THR A 200 -9.86 -2.77 -12.11
CA THR A 200 -10.57 -2.53 -13.36
C THR A 200 -9.92 -1.33 -14.07
N ARG A 201 -8.96 -1.60 -14.96
CA ARG A 201 -8.19 -0.59 -15.72
C ARG A 201 -8.75 -0.37 -17.12
N LEU A 202 -10.03 0.03 -17.18
CA LEU A 202 -10.79 0.14 -18.43
C LEU A 202 -10.10 1.02 -19.48
N GLY A 203 -9.61 2.21 -19.12
CA GLY A 203 -8.94 3.11 -20.06
C GLY A 203 -7.63 2.54 -20.65
N GLU A 204 -6.82 1.85 -19.84
CA GLU A 204 -5.57 1.22 -20.31
C GLU A 204 -5.88 0.05 -21.26
N ALA A 205 -6.83 -0.81 -20.89
CA ALA A 205 -7.26 -1.95 -21.69
C ALA A 205 -7.82 -1.52 -23.06
N LEU A 206 -8.66 -0.48 -23.09
CA LEU A 206 -9.17 0.10 -24.33
C LEU A 206 -8.04 0.70 -25.19
N GLY A 207 -7.13 1.44 -24.56
CA GLY A 207 -5.98 2.03 -25.23
C GLY A 207 -5.07 0.96 -25.88
N GLU A 208 -4.82 -0.14 -25.16
CA GLU A 208 -4.05 -1.27 -25.67
C GLU A 208 -4.79 -2.00 -26.79
N LEU A 209 -6.09 -2.24 -26.66
CA LEU A 209 -6.90 -2.91 -27.67
C LEU A 209 -6.89 -2.13 -29.01
N ILE A 210 -7.06 -0.81 -28.93
CA ILE A 210 -7.01 0.07 -30.11
C ILE A 210 -5.61 0.04 -30.75
N ARG A 211 -4.55 0.00 -29.94
CA ARG A 211 -3.16 -0.09 -30.41
C ARG A 211 -2.86 -1.45 -31.07
N GLN A 212 -3.26 -2.56 -30.47
CA GLN A 212 -3.04 -3.91 -31.01
C GLN A 212 -3.85 -4.15 -32.29
N THR A 213 -5.05 -3.59 -32.35
CA THR A 213 -5.97 -3.76 -33.49
C THR A 213 -5.85 -2.64 -34.52
N ALA A 214 -4.84 -1.76 -34.36
CA ALA A 214 -4.68 -0.56 -35.18
C ALA A 214 -4.60 -0.88 -36.67
N GLY A 215 -5.62 -0.45 -37.42
CA GLY A 215 -5.73 -0.63 -38.86
C GLY A 215 -7.09 -0.13 -39.37
N ARG A 216 -7.22 0.12 -40.69
CA ARG A 216 -8.48 0.60 -41.32
C ARG A 216 -9.65 -0.40 -41.25
N THR A 217 -9.44 -1.58 -40.67
CA THR A 217 -10.44 -2.64 -40.58
C THR A 217 -11.20 -2.64 -39.26
N LEU A 218 -10.70 -2.01 -38.18
CA LEU A 218 -11.44 -1.92 -36.92
C LEU A 218 -12.65 -0.98 -37.09
N SER A 219 -13.85 -1.54 -37.03
CA SER A 219 -15.12 -0.82 -37.20
C SER A 219 -15.69 -0.36 -35.86
N GLY A 220 -15.53 -1.17 -34.81
CA GLY A 220 -16.03 -0.83 -33.48
C GLY A 220 -15.59 -1.76 -32.36
N ILE A 221 -15.80 -1.28 -31.13
CA ILE A 221 -15.50 -1.95 -29.88
C ILE A 221 -16.78 -1.93 -29.03
N VAL A 222 -17.23 -3.09 -28.58
CA VAL A 222 -18.36 -3.23 -27.65
C VAL A 222 -17.79 -3.62 -26.29
N VAL A 223 -18.00 -2.79 -25.27
CA VAL A 223 -17.49 -3.01 -23.91
C VAL A 223 -18.64 -3.45 -23.01
N LEU A 224 -18.47 -4.58 -22.31
CA LEU A 224 -19.39 -5.13 -21.32
C LEU A 224 -18.74 -5.00 -19.94
N THR A 225 -19.25 -4.07 -19.12
CA THR A 225 -18.66 -3.73 -17.80
C THR A 225 -19.73 -3.14 -16.88
N ASP A 226 -19.50 -3.14 -15.58
CA ASP A 226 -20.30 -2.38 -14.61
C ASP A 226 -19.98 -0.87 -14.58
N GLY A 227 -18.98 -0.45 -15.37
CA GLY A 227 -18.55 0.93 -15.51
C GLY A 227 -17.70 1.43 -14.35
N GLY A 228 -17.33 0.55 -13.41
CA GLY A 228 -16.37 0.86 -12.36
C GLY A 228 -14.96 0.97 -12.92
N GLN A 229 -14.30 2.11 -12.71
CA GLN A 229 -12.85 2.23 -12.91
C GLN A 229 -12.23 2.63 -11.58
N ASN A 230 -11.35 1.78 -11.06
CA ASN A 230 -10.67 2.00 -9.77
C ASN A 230 -9.16 2.19 -9.93
N ALA A 231 -8.60 2.01 -11.13
CA ALA A 231 -7.19 2.18 -11.44
C ALA A 231 -6.95 2.53 -12.91
N GLY A 232 -5.73 2.99 -13.23
CA GLY A 232 -5.29 3.26 -14.61
C GLY A 232 -5.72 4.63 -15.17
N ILE A 233 -5.43 4.83 -16.46
CA ILE A 233 -5.77 6.07 -17.19
C ILE A 233 -7.28 6.23 -17.36
N ASP A 234 -7.77 7.46 -17.33
CA ASP A 234 -9.18 7.77 -17.49
C ASP A 234 -9.76 7.26 -18.83
N ALA A 235 -10.96 6.71 -18.77
CA ALA A 235 -11.67 6.14 -19.92
C ALA A 235 -11.97 7.21 -21.00
N ALA A 236 -12.09 8.49 -20.64
CA ALA A 236 -12.27 9.56 -21.63
C ALA A 236 -11.06 9.69 -22.58
N THR A 237 -9.84 9.45 -22.07
CA THR A 237 -8.63 9.45 -22.91
C THR A 237 -8.65 8.30 -23.92
N ALA A 238 -9.19 7.14 -23.53
CA ALA A 238 -9.36 6.01 -24.44
C ALA A 238 -10.46 6.28 -25.50
N HIS A 239 -11.50 7.05 -25.14
CA HIS A 239 -12.53 7.49 -26.08
C HIS A 239 -11.94 8.36 -27.20
N GLU A 240 -11.10 9.35 -26.86
CA GLU A 240 -10.43 10.19 -27.87
C GLU A 240 -9.60 9.37 -28.86
N ARG A 241 -8.90 8.34 -28.38
CA ARG A 241 -8.14 7.40 -29.23
C ARG A 241 -9.06 6.58 -30.13
N ALA A 242 -10.21 6.13 -29.64
CA ALA A 242 -11.19 5.40 -30.44
C ALA A 242 -11.74 6.27 -31.59
N VAL A 243 -12.05 7.55 -31.28
CA VAL A 243 -12.49 8.54 -32.26
C VAL A 243 -11.40 8.79 -33.32
N ALA A 244 -10.15 8.97 -32.91
CA ALA A 244 -9.02 9.13 -33.82
C ALA A 244 -8.83 7.91 -34.75
N ALA A 245 -9.06 6.70 -34.22
CA ALA A 245 -9.03 5.45 -34.97
C ALA A 245 -10.28 5.22 -35.86
N LYS A 246 -11.29 6.10 -35.79
CA LYS A 246 -12.61 5.96 -36.44
C LYS A 246 -13.35 4.67 -36.05
N ALA A 247 -13.06 4.13 -34.87
CA ALA A 247 -13.74 2.96 -34.32
C ALA A 247 -14.92 3.43 -33.45
N ARG A 248 -16.10 2.84 -33.66
CA ARG A 248 -17.27 3.11 -32.80
C ARG A 248 -17.10 2.42 -31.45
N LEU A 249 -17.09 3.18 -30.37
CA LEU A 249 -17.09 2.64 -29.00
C LEU A 249 -18.52 2.57 -28.47
N ILE A 250 -18.98 1.37 -28.11
CA ILE A 250 -20.31 1.12 -27.56
C ILE A 250 -20.14 0.48 -26.19
N ALA A 251 -20.60 1.16 -25.14
CA ALA A 251 -20.60 0.62 -23.79
C ALA A 251 -21.96 -0.01 -23.47
N VAL A 252 -21.94 -1.22 -22.92
CA VAL A 252 -23.07 -1.96 -22.39
C VAL A 252 -22.84 -2.11 -20.90
N GLY A 253 -23.52 -1.26 -20.13
CA GLY A 253 -23.47 -1.27 -18.66
C GLY A 253 -24.20 -2.49 -18.10
N VAL A 254 -23.59 -3.16 -17.12
CA VAL A 254 -24.18 -4.32 -16.43
C VAL A 254 -24.34 -3.98 -14.95
N GLY A 255 -25.58 -3.90 -14.49
CA GLY A 255 -25.92 -3.51 -13.12
C GLY A 255 -27.22 -2.71 -13.05
N GLY A 256 -27.71 -2.50 -11.82
CA GLY A 256 -28.87 -1.65 -11.54
C GLY A 256 -28.62 -0.18 -11.88
N LEU A 257 -29.70 0.53 -12.21
CA LEU A 257 -29.67 1.97 -12.52
C LEU A 257 -29.66 2.83 -11.25
N ASP A 258 -30.16 2.30 -10.14
CA ASP A 258 -30.20 3.00 -8.86
C ASP A 258 -28.86 2.85 -8.11
N GLU A 259 -28.49 3.88 -7.34
CA GLU A 259 -27.32 3.75 -6.46
C GLU A 259 -27.64 2.75 -5.35
N PRO A 260 -26.81 1.71 -5.18
CA PRO A 260 -27.09 0.69 -4.20
C PRO A 260 -26.88 1.28 -2.79
N LEU A 261 -27.83 1.01 -1.90
CA LEU A 261 -27.75 1.42 -0.50
C LEU A 261 -26.70 0.54 0.19
N ASN A 262 -25.75 1.12 0.91
CA ASN A 262 -24.76 0.32 1.64
C ASN A 262 -24.31 1.07 2.90
N VAL A 263 -24.15 0.34 3.99
CA VAL A 263 -23.34 0.77 5.13
C VAL A 263 -22.09 -0.10 5.15
N GLN A 264 -20.97 0.43 5.62
CA GLN A 264 -19.74 -0.33 5.79
C GLN A 264 -18.88 0.19 6.93
N LEU A 265 -18.15 -0.71 7.58
CA LEU A 265 -17.04 -0.40 8.48
C LEU A 265 -15.76 -0.28 7.66
N VAL A 266 -15.27 0.94 7.47
CA VAL A 266 -14.06 1.22 6.70
C VAL A 266 -12.81 0.82 7.47
N GLU A 267 -12.78 1.18 8.75
CA GLU A 267 -11.62 1.01 9.59
C GLU A 267 -12.00 0.85 11.06
N LEU A 268 -11.18 0.08 11.77
CA LEU A 268 -11.24 -0.13 13.20
C LEU A 268 -9.84 0.09 13.76
N GLN A 269 -9.69 1.09 14.62
CA GLN A 269 -8.45 1.45 15.28
C GLN A 269 -8.51 1.05 16.74
N ALA A 270 -7.61 0.16 17.15
CA ALA A 270 -7.45 -0.28 18.52
C ALA A 270 -5.98 -0.69 18.79
N PRO A 271 -5.51 -0.62 20.04
CA PRO A 271 -4.21 -1.18 20.40
C PRO A 271 -4.19 -2.70 20.27
N THR A 272 -3.05 -3.30 19.97
CA THR A 272 -2.88 -4.76 19.92
C THR A 272 -2.68 -5.38 21.31
N ASP A 273 -2.07 -4.62 22.23
CA ASP A 273 -1.66 -5.09 23.54
C ASP A 273 -2.02 -4.04 24.59
N VAL A 274 -2.68 -4.48 25.66
CA VAL A 274 -3.12 -3.61 26.75
C VAL A 274 -2.83 -4.30 28.08
N GLN A 275 -2.35 -3.54 29.05
CA GLN A 275 -2.17 -4.06 30.41
C GLN A 275 -3.53 -4.08 31.14
N ILE A 276 -3.77 -5.12 31.94
CA ILE A 276 -4.99 -5.17 32.75
C ILE A 276 -5.14 -3.90 33.62
N GLY A 277 -6.35 -3.35 33.66
CA GLY A 277 -6.66 -2.11 34.38
C GLY A 277 -6.45 -0.81 33.59
N ASP A 278 -5.67 -0.83 32.50
CA ASP A 278 -5.48 0.33 31.65
C ASP A 278 -6.65 0.50 30.68
N ARG A 279 -7.19 1.73 30.64
CA ARG A 279 -8.29 2.06 29.72
C ARG A 279 -7.72 2.35 28.35
N PHE A 280 -8.44 1.94 27.31
CA PHE A 280 -8.09 2.24 25.93
C PHE A 280 -9.35 2.55 25.12
N ASP A 281 -9.18 3.33 24.05
CA ASP A 281 -10.26 3.66 23.14
C ASP A 281 -10.18 2.79 21.88
N LEU A 282 -11.33 2.24 21.50
CA LEU A 282 -11.53 1.57 20.23
C LEU A 282 -12.37 2.49 19.34
N SER A 283 -11.81 2.88 18.19
CA SER A 283 -12.41 3.84 17.26
C SER A 283 -12.81 3.15 15.96
N ALA A 284 -14.11 3.18 15.65
CA ALA A 284 -14.67 2.60 14.43
C ALA A 284 -15.08 3.72 13.45
N PHE A 285 -14.77 3.52 12.16
CA PHE A 285 -15.13 4.46 11.10
C PHE A 285 -16.24 3.85 10.23
N VAL A 286 -17.44 4.37 10.39
CA VAL A 286 -18.64 3.92 9.67
C VAL A 286 -18.89 4.86 8.50
N GLN A 287 -19.04 4.30 7.30
CA GLN A 287 -19.36 5.06 6.09
C GLN A 287 -20.62 4.46 5.46
N ALA A 288 -21.40 5.31 4.79
CA ALA A 288 -22.58 4.86 4.08
C ALA A 288 -22.73 5.54 2.71
N GLN A 289 -23.51 4.89 1.86
CA GLN A 289 -23.90 5.36 0.54
C GLN A 289 -25.43 5.26 0.40
N GLY A 290 -26.09 6.37 0.03
CA GLY A 290 -27.53 6.47 -0.13
C GLY A 290 -28.33 6.46 1.18
N LEU A 291 -27.64 6.54 2.33
CA LEU A 291 -28.22 6.49 3.66
C LEU A 291 -27.85 7.72 4.52
N ALA A 292 -27.34 8.78 3.89
CA ALA A 292 -27.04 10.04 4.56
C ALA A 292 -28.21 10.56 5.41
N GLY A 293 -27.92 10.98 6.64
CA GLY A 293 -28.91 11.50 7.60
C GLY A 293 -29.78 10.44 8.27
N ARG A 294 -29.56 9.14 8.02
CA ARG A 294 -30.23 8.06 8.75
C ARG A 294 -29.43 7.65 9.97
N ASP A 295 -30.14 7.16 10.99
CA ASP A 295 -29.54 6.64 12.20
C ASP A 295 -29.23 5.15 12.08
N VAL A 296 -28.02 4.78 12.46
CA VAL A 296 -27.54 3.39 12.59
C VAL A 296 -27.14 3.11 14.04
N SER A 297 -27.33 1.87 14.49
CA SER A 297 -26.82 1.38 15.76
C SER A 297 -25.48 0.69 15.53
N VAL A 298 -24.44 1.16 16.22
CA VAL A 298 -23.10 0.56 16.18
C VAL A 298 -22.87 -0.19 17.48
N GLU A 299 -22.85 -1.52 17.39
CA GLU A 299 -22.68 -2.44 18.52
C GLU A 299 -21.23 -2.88 18.63
N LEU A 300 -20.67 -2.80 19.83
CA LEU A 300 -19.39 -3.41 20.19
C LEU A 300 -19.66 -4.73 20.90
N LEU A 301 -19.20 -5.81 20.29
CA LEU A 301 -19.24 -7.16 20.84
C LEU A 301 -17.83 -7.58 21.27
N ALA A 302 -17.71 -8.32 22.37
CA ALA A 302 -16.45 -8.90 22.84
C ALA A 302 -16.60 -10.40 23.07
N ALA A 303 -15.61 -11.16 22.62
CA ALA A 303 -15.46 -12.58 22.92
C ALA A 303 -14.02 -12.88 23.32
N GLU A 304 -13.82 -13.78 24.28
CA GLU A 304 -12.51 -14.35 24.52
C GLU A 304 -12.11 -15.24 23.33
N GLU A 305 -10.89 -15.07 22.84
CA GLU A 305 -10.41 -15.75 21.64
C GLU A 305 -10.30 -17.27 21.89
N GLY A 306 -11.03 -18.06 21.10
CA GLY A 306 -11.07 -19.53 21.24
C GLY A 306 -12.18 -20.05 22.15
N SER A 307 -12.94 -19.16 22.80
CA SER A 307 -14.18 -19.54 23.46
C SER A 307 -15.25 -19.95 22.45
N SER A 308 -16.02 -20.99 22.79
CA SER A 308 -17.22 -21.38 22.02
C SER A 308 -18.45 -20.51 22.39
N GLU A 309 -18.31 -19.61 23.36
CA GLU A 309 -19.38 -18.73 23.77
C GLU A 309 -19.65 -17.65 22.72
N PRO A 310 -20.92 -17.30 22.47
CA PRO A 310 -21.23 -16.22 21.54
C PRO A 310 -20.67 -14.89 22.06
N PRO A 311 -20.28 -13.98 21.16
CA PRO A 311 -19.74 -12.68 21.55
C PRO A 311 -20.78 -11.88 22.32
N THR A 312 -20.37 -11.33 23.46
CA THR A 312 -21.21 -10.55 24.37
C THR A 312 -21.24 -9.09 23.95
N ALA A 313 -22.42 -8.47 23.93
CA ALA A 313 -22.54 -7.05 23.65
C ALA A 313 -21.99 -6.23 24.83
N VAL A 314 -20.90 -5.50 24.59
CA VAL A 314 -20.27 -4.61 25.57
C VAL A 314 -21.05 -3.31 25.65
N THR A 315 -21.35 -2.72 24.50
CA THR A 315 -22.06 -1.44 24.41
C THR A 315 -22.61 -1.22 23.00
N ALA A 316 -23.56 -0.30 22.85
CA ALA A 316 -24.12 0.13 21.58
C ALA A 316 -24.26 1.65 21.57
N GLN A 317 -23.95 2.28 20.44
CA GLN A 317 -24.09 3.71 20.24
C GLN A 317 -24.88 4.00 18.97
N ASP A 318 -25.83 4.93 19.08
CA ASP A 318 -26.58 5.42 17.94
C ASP A 318 -25.82 6.55 17.25
N VAL A 319 -25.67 6.44 15.93
CA VAL A 319 -24.89 7.39 15.13
C VAL A 319 -25.70 7.81 13.91
N THR A 320 -25.83 9.11 13.71
CA THR A 320 -26.43 9.67 12.49
C THR A 320 -25.37 9.72 11.40
N LEU A 321 -25.64 9.06 10.28
CA LEU A 321 -24.71 8.99 9.16
C LEU A 321 -24.54 10.38 8.49
N PRO A 322 -23.30 10.81 8.20
CA PRO A 322 -23.01 12.08 7.53
C PRO A 322 -23.37 12.00 6.03
N ALA A 323 -22.90 12.97 5.23
CA ALA A 323 -23.07 12.93 3.77
C ALA A 323 -22.45 11.65 3.17
N ASP A 324 -23.02 11.19 2.04
CA ASP A 324 -22.57 9.96 1.38
C ASP A 324 -21.06 9.98 1.11
N GLY A 325 -20.39 8.88 1.45
CA GLY A 325 -18.95 8.74 1.31
C GLY A 325 -18.10 9.44 2.39
N VAL A 326 -18.69 10.12 3.37
CA VAL A 326 -17.94 10.66 4.52
C VAL A 326 -17.97 9.65 5.67
N PRO A 327 -16.82 9.27 6.27
CA PRO A 327 -16.81 8.38 7.44
C PRO A 327 -17.18 9.14 8.73
N ALA A 328 -18.03 8.53 9.57
CA ALA A 328 -18.29 8.93 10.94
C ALA A 328 -17.42 8.12 11.91
N GLU A 329 -16.74 8.81 12.82
CA GLU A 329 -15.94 8.20 13.88
C GLU A 329 -16.81 7.90 15.12
N VAL A 330 -16.72 6.67 15.63
CA VAL A 330 -17.44 6.21 16.82
C VAL A 330 -16.42 5.65 17.80
N ARG A 331 -16.34 6.23 19.00
CA ARG A 331 -15.34 5.86 20.01
C ARG A 331 -15.97 5.06 21.15
N PHE A 332 -15.31 3.98 21.52
CA PHE A 332 -15.71 3.09 22.61
C PHE A 332 -14.58 3.01 23.65
N PRO A 333 -14.73 3.65 24.82
CA PRO A 333 -13.76 3.53 25.90
C PRO A 333 -13.93 2.17 26.61
N ILE A 334 -12.89 1.35 26.58
CA ILE A 334 -12.88 -0.01 27.13
C ILE A 334 -11.92 -0.08 28.30
N GLN A 335 -12.31 -0.79 29.36
CA GLN A 335 -11.43 -1.16 30.46
C GLN A 335 -11.41 -2.69 30.59
N PRO A 336 -10.28 -3.35 30.28
CA PRO A 336 -10.18 -4.80 30.38
C PRO A 336 -10.40 -5.28 31.82
N SER A 337 -11.24 -6.29 32.00
CA SER A 337 -11.54 -6.90 33.31
C SER A 337 -10.80 -8.22 33.57
N GLY A 338 -10.27 -8.86 32.54
CA GLY A 338 -9.58 -10.16 32.64
C GLY A 338 -8.40 -10.26 31.69
N GLU A 339 -7.35 -10.96 32.13
CA GLU A 339 -6.23 -11.38 31.29
C GLU A 339 -6.70 -12.36 30.22
N GLY A 340 -6.07 -12.31 29.05
CA GLY A 340 -6.40 -13.17 27.92
C GLY A 340 -6.43 -12.40 26.60
N THR A 341 -6.64 -13.12 25.51
CA THR A 341 -6.79 -12.50 24.19
C THR A 341 -8.28 -12.28 23.92
N TRP A 342 -8.67 -11.03 23.68
CA TRP A 342 -10.05 -10.63 23.45
C TRP A 342 -10.25 -10.22 22.00
N LYS A 343 -11.24 -10.79 21.33
CA LYS A 343 -11.70 -10.35 20.02
C LYS A 343 -12.85 -9.37 20.17
N TYR A 344 -12.60 -8.11 19.83
CA TYR A 344 -13.61 -7.07 19.76
C TYR A 344 -14.15 -6.98 18.34
N THR A 345 -15.45 -7.14 18.19
CA THR A 345 -16.16 -7.09 16.91
C THR A 345 -17.12 -5.91 16.93
N ILE A 346 -16.95 -4.97 16.00
CA ILE A 346 -17.93 -3.93 15.74
C ILE A 346 -18.91 -4.44 14.70
N ARG A 347 -20.20 -4.25 14.97
CA ARG A 347 -21.29 -4.53 14.04
C ARG A 347 -22.14 -3.29 13.86
N VAL A 348 -22.46 -2.94 12.63
CA VAL A 348 -23.39 -1.85 12.31
C VAL A 348 -24.73 -2.44 11.90
N LEU A 349 -25.80 -1.94 12.53
CA LEU A 349 -27.18 -2.34 12.28
C LEU A 349 -28.00 -1.11 11.91
N PRO A 350 -28.54 -1.03 10.69
CA PRO A 350 -29.49 0.02 10.34
C PRO A 350 -30.77 -0.10 11.19
N LYS A 351 -31.24 1.01 11.76
CA LYS A 351 -32.48 1.02 12.57
C LYS A 351 -33.75 0.76 11.76
N THR A 352 -33.70 1.06 10.46
CA THR A 352 -34.77 0.75 9.51
C THR A 352 -34.26 -0.36 8.61
N ALA A 353 -35.06 -1.40 8.37
CA ALA A 353 -34.69 -2.46 7.43
C ALA A 353 -34.45 -1.85 6.04
N VAL A 354 -33.22 -1.95 5.57
CA VAL A 354 -32.80 -1.52 4.24
C VAL A 354 -32.21 -2.74 3.53
N ALA A 355 -32.54 -2.90 2.25
CA ALA A 355 -31.84 -3.86 1.40
C ALA A 355 -30.46 -3.29 1.06
N GLU A 356 -29.47 -3.65 1.87
CA GLU A 356 -28.08 -3.25 1.66
C GLU A 356 -27.42 -4.06 0.53
N PHE A 357 -26.47 -3.43 -0.14
CA PHE A 357 -25.71 -4.02 -1.23
C PHE A 357 -24.83 -5.17 -0.77
N ASN A 358 -24.20 -4.98 0.39
CA ASN A 358 -23.35 -5.95 1.04
C ASN A 358 -23.67 -5.92 2.54
N LEU A 359 -23.74 -7.11 3.13
CA LEU A 359 -23.96 -7.27 4.58
C LEU A 359 -22.68 -7.72 5.30
N GLN A 360 -21.65 -8.14 4.55
CA GLN A 360 -20.42 -8.68 5.11
C GLN A 360 -19.45 -7.58 5.58
N ASP A 361 -19.59 -6.37 5.03
CA ASP A 361 -18.85 -5.16 5.39
C ASP A 361 -19.47 -4.40 6.57
N ASN A 362 -20.60 -4.88 7.10
CA ASN A 362 -21.22 -4.35 8.32
C ASN A 362 -20.58 -4.88 9.61
N GLU A 363 -19.60 -5.78 9.52
CA GLU A 363 -18.91 -6.33 10.68
C GLU A 363 -17.38 -6.29 10.50
N LEU A 364 -16.66 -5.77 11.50
CA LEU A 364 -15.20 -5.73 11.51
C LEU A 364 -14.67 -6.08 12.90
N GLY A 365 -13.70 -6.98 12.97
CA GLY A 365 -13.09 -7.45 14.21
C GLY A 365 -11.65 -6.98 14.40
N HIS A 366 -11.25 -6.80 15.65
CA HIS A 366 -9.86 -6.53 16.06
C HIS A 366 -9.55 -7.32 17.33
N VAL A 367 -8.38 -7.97 17.35
CA VAL A 367 -7.91 -8.74 18.50
C VAL A 367 -7.01 -7.88 19.38
N VAL A 368 -7.24 -7.94 20.68
CA VAL A 368 -6.48 -7.22 21.70
C VAL A 368 -6.01 -8.23 22.75
N ARG A 369 -4.70 -8.34 22.93
CA ARG A 369 -4.11 -9.15 23.99
C ARG A 369 -4.04 -8.35 25.29
N VAL A 370 -4.72 -8.84 26.30
CA VAL A 370 -4.68 -8.29 27.65
C VAL A 370 -3.74 -9.15 28.47
N PHE A 371 -2.68 -8.57 29.00
CA PHE A 371 -1.71 -9.28 29.85
C PHE A 371 -1.69 -8.68 31.25
N ASP A 372 -1.41 -9.52 32.25
CA ASP A 372 -1.22 -9.11 33.64
C ASP A 372 0.20 -9.44 34.10
N ARG A 373 1.17 -8.62 33.65
CA ARG A 373 2.54 -8.67 34.16
C ARG A 373 2.93 -7.34 34.79
N PRO A 374 3.61 -7.32 35.95
CA PRO A 374 4.08 -6.08 36.52
C PRO A 374 5.16 -5.45 35.62
N THR A 375 5.15 -4.12 35.53
CA THR A 375 6.22 -3.36 34.88
C THR A 375 7.47 -3.43 35.73
N ARG A 376 8.57 -3.95 35.18
CA ARG A 376 9.86 -4.04 35.88
C ARG A 376 10.66 -2.75 35.70
N VAL A 377 10.97 -2.07 36.79
CA VAL A 377 11.68 -0.79 36.79
C VAL A 377 13.02 -0.93 37.51
N LEU A 378 14.10 -0.50 36.87
CA LEU A 378 15.40 -0.34 37.50
C LEU A 378 15.64 1.14 37.83
N LEU A 379 15.71 1.47 39.12
CA LEU A 379 16.10 2.80 39.58
C LEU A 379 17.62 2.86 39.77
N VAL A 380 18.29 3.71 39.00
CA VAL A 380 19.73 3.98 39.15
C VAL A 380 19.90 5.39 39.68
N ALA A 381 20.52 5.57 40.84
CA ALA A 381 20.70 6.89 41.44
C ALA A 381 22.15 7.12 41.87
N GLY A 382 22.67 8.30 41.56
CA GLY A 382 23.99 8.76 42.02
C GLY A 382 24.00 9.13 43.50
N GLY A 383 22.84 9.42 44.09
CA GLY A 383 22.70 9.73 45.51
C GLY A 383 21.23 9.73 45.96
N PRO A 384 20.95 9.76 47.27
CA PRO A 384 19.60 9.64 47.82
C PRO A 384 18.82 10.96 47.75
N MET A 385 18.65 11.54 46.56
CA MET A 385 17.89 12.78 46.40
C MET A 385 16.38 12.60 46.63
N ARG A 386 15.66 13.70 46.85
CA ARG A 386 14.24 13.67 47.26
C ARG A 386 13.35 12.97 46.24
N ASP A 387 13.44 13.34 44.95
CA ASP A 387 12.65 12.67 43.90
C ASP A 387 12.93 11.18 43.85
N TYR A 388 14.20 10.76 43.90
CA TYR A 388 14.55 9.35 43.99
C TYR A 388 13.85 8.63 45.16
N GLN A 389 13.88 9.20 46.37
CA GLN A 389 13.24 8.60 47.53
C GLN A 389 11.73 8.47 47.36
N PHE A 390 11.06 9.51 46.86
CA PHE A 390 9.61 9.51 46.69
C PHE A 390 9.18 8.60 45.55
N VAL A 391 9.86 8.61 44.41
CA VAL A 391 9.59 7.70 43.30
C VAL A 391 9.84 6.26 43.72
N ARG A 392 10.96 5.95 44.39
CA ARG A 392 11.23 4.60 44.91
C ARG A 392 10.07 4.10 45.80
N ASN A 393 9.65 4.91 46.78
CA ASN A 393 8.58 4.53 47.69
C ASN A 393 7.21 4.43 46.99
N LEU A 394 6.96 5.27 45.98
CA LEU A 394 5.75 5.20 45.17
C LEU A 394 5.72 3.89 44.38
N LEU A 395 6.77 3.61 43.60
CA LEU A 395 6.84 2.44 42.74
C LEU A 395 6.82 1.14 43.55
N HIS A 396 7.50 1.09 44.71
CA HIS A 396 7.50 -0.10 45.58
C HIS A 396 6.11 -0.42 46.15
N ARG A 397 5.27 0.59 46.38
CA ARG A 397 3.89 0.41 46.89
C ARG A 397 2.89 0.08 45.78
N HIS A 398 3.21 0.35 44.52
CA HIS A 398 2.28 0.21 43.41
C HIS A 398 2.16 -1.26 42.96
N LYS A 399 0.95 -1.83 42.97
CA LYS A 399 0.75 -3.28 42.75
C LYS A 399 1.20 -3.78 41.37
N SER A 400 1.13 -2.95 40.35
CA SER A 400 1.49 -3.33 38.98
C SER A 400 2.96 -3.04 38.62
N ILE A 401 3.80 -2.66 39.58
CA ILE A 401 5.19 -2.27 39.32
C ILE A 401 6.12 -3.01 40.28
N GLU A 402 7.15 -3.64 39.72
CA GLU A 402 8.26 -4.22 40.47
C GLU A 402 9.46 -3.30 40.31
N VAL A 403 10.05 -2.85 41.42
CA VAL A 403 11.17 -1.91 41.40
C VAL A 403 12.43 -2.50 42.03
N ASP A 404 13.51 -2.52 41.25
CA ASP A 404 14.86 -2.81 41.72
C ASP A 404 15.67 -1.52 41.80
N VAL A 405 16.64 -1.48 42.71
CA VAL A 405 17.36 -0.25 43.04
C VAL A 405 18.86 -0.47 42.95
N LEU A 406 19.55 0.44 42.27
CA LEU A 406 20.99 0.64 42.30
C LEU A 406 21.29 2.06 42.79
N LEU A 407 21.60 2.19 44.07
CA LEU A 407 22.06 3.46 44.65
C LEU A 407 23.59 3.44 44.76
N GLN A 408 24.27 4.25 43.95
CA GLN A 408 25.73 4.21 43.82
C GLN A 408 26.47 4.65 45.10
N THR A 409 25.83 5.42 45.97
CA THR A 409 26.35 5.82 47.28
C THR A 409 26.00 4.86 48.41
N ALA A 410 25.25 3.78 48.14
CA ALA A 410 24.84 2.84 49.18
C ALA A 410 26.04 2.03 49.68
N ALA A 411 26.16 1.92 51.00
CA ALA A 411 27.13 1.01 51.63
C ALA A 411 26.55 -0.41 51.73
N VAL A 412 27.44 -1.40 51.83
CA VAL A 412 27.04 -2.79 52.12
C VAL A 412 26.23 -2.83 53.42
N GLY A 413 25.06 -3.48 53.39
CA GLY A 413 24.12 -3.56 54.52
C GLY A 413 23.03 -2.47 54.52
N THR A 414 23.02 -1.57 53.53
CA THR A 414 21.90 -0.63 53.34
C THR A 414 20.64 -1.40 52.95
N SER A 415 19.49 -1.08 53.56
CA SER A 415 18.18 -1.59 53.19
C SER A 415 17.34 -0.46 52.60
N GLN A 416 16.60 -0.77 51.53
CA GLN A 416 15.76 0.19 50.81
C GLN A 416 14.47 -0.47 50.34
N GLU A 417 13.41 0.34 50.21
CA GLU A 417 12.12 -0.06 49.63
C GLU A 417 12.32 -0.46 48.16
N SER A 418 12.51 -1.76 47.93
CA SER A 418 12.81 -2.34 46.63
C SER A 418 12.51 -3.84 46.66
N ARG A 419 12.29 -4.45 45.50
CA ARG A 419 12.23 -5.90 45.36
C ARG A 419 13.64 -6.48 45.48
N GLU A 420 14.61 -5.89 44.77
CA GLU A 420 16.02 -6.24 44.86
C GLU A 420 16.91 -4.98 44.93
N LEU A 421 17.90 -5.00 45.82
CA LEU A 421 18.93 -3.97 45.92
C LEU A 421 20.20 -4.46 45.20
N LEU A 422 20.49 -3.86 44.05
CA LEU A 422 21.67 -4.17 43.24
C LEU A 422 22.89 -3.41 43.77
N LEU A 423 24.04 -4.09 43.77
CA LEU A 423 25.34 -3.49 44.11
C LEU A 423 26.09 -2.96 42.88
N GLN A 424 25.72 -3.45 41.69
CA GLN A 424 26.33 -3.09 40.42
C GLN A 424 25.28 -3.06 39.32
N PHE A 425 25.58 -2.34 38.23
CA PHE A 425 24.72 -2.33 37.05
C PHE A 425 24.66 -3.72 36.40
N PRO A 426 23.52 -4.12 35.78
CA PRO A 426 23.40 -5.41 35.11
C PRO A 426 24.59 -5.77 34.21
N ALA A 427 25.19 -6.92 34.49
CA ALA A 427 26.43 -7.37 33.86
C ALA A 427 26.17 -8.02 32.50
N THR A 428 24.99 -8.61 32.29
CA THR A 428 24.62 -9.29 31.04
C THR A 428 23.40 -8.67 30.38
N ARG A 429 23.17 -9.01 29.10
CA ARG A 429 22.00 -8.56 28.35
C ARG A 429 20.73 -9.12 28.98
N GLU A 430 20.73 -10.40 29.34
CA GLU A 430 19.58 -11.09 29.94
C GLU A 430 19.11 -10.40 31.22
N GLN A 431 20.05 -9.96 32.07
CA GLN A 431 19.74 -9.22 33.30
C GLN A 431 19.14 -7.85 33.00
N LEU A 432 19.74 -7.06 32.10
CA LEU A 432 19.21 -5.74 31.76
C LEU A 432 17.87 -5.82 31.01
N TYR A 433 17.72 -6.84 30.18
CA TYR A 433 16.56 -7.04 29.31
C TYR A 433 15.37 -7.63 30.08
N ASP A 434 15.53 -7.92 31.36
CA ASP A 434 14.41 -8.26 32.21
C ASP A 434 13.60 -7.02 32.66
N TYR A 435 14.20 -5.83 32.59
CA TYR A 435 13.54 -4.56 32.91
C TYR A 435 12.80 -3.97 31.72
N ASP A 436 11.68 -3.29 32.01
CA ASP A 436 10.88 -2.50 31.08
C ASP A 436 11.33 -1.03 31.03
N VAL A 437 11.65 -0.46 32.19
CA VAL A 437 12.05 0.94 32.33
C VAL A 437 13.30 1.07 33.21
N VAL A 438 14.22 1.92 32.81
CA VAL A 438 15.33 2.40 33.65
C VAL A 438 15.07 3.87 33.98
N ILE A 439 15.08 4.23 35.27
CA ILE A 439 15.03 5.64 35.70
C ILE A 439 16.37 5.99 36.33
N ALA A 440 17.06 6.92 35.70
CA ALA A 440 18.38 7.38 36.05
C ALA A 440 18.28 8.75 36.75
N PHE A 441 18.61 8.76 38.02
CA PHE A 441 18.56 9.89 38.94
C PHE A 441 19.97 10.43 39.16
N ASP A 442 20.39 11.38 38.34
CA ASP A 442 21.74 11.98 38.33
C ASP A 442 22.86 10.96 38.60
N PRO A 443 22.93 9.83 37.88
CA PRO A 443 23.90 8.79 38.22
C PRO A 443 25.30 9.16 37.74
N ASP A 444 26.31 8.68 38.46
CA ASP A 444 27.68 8.70 38.01
C ASP A 444 27.89 7.58 36.98
N TRP A 445 27.76 7.94 35.71
CA TRP A 445 27.93 7.00 34.60
C TRP A 445 29.34 6.42 34.48
N ARG A 446 30.35 7.01 35.13
CA ARG A 446 31.73 6.49 35.13
C ARG A 446 31.89 5.24 35.99
N LEU A 447 30.95 5.00 36.91
CA LEU A 447 30.90 3.77 37.71
C LEU A 447 30.26 2.60 36.94
N ILE A 448 29.66 2.86 35.78
CA ILE A 448 29.11 1.83 34.90
C ILE A 448 30.16 1.52 33.82
N PRO A 449 30.57 0.25 33.66
CA PRO A 449 31.51 -0.15 32.62
C PRO A 449 31.01 0.24 31.21
N GLY A 450 31.92 0.59 30.29
CA GLY A 450 31.55 1.07 28.95
C GLY A 450 30.71 0.07 28.13
N ASP A 451 30.92 -1.23 28.33
CA ASP A 451 30.08 -2.29 27.77
C ASP A 451 28.66 -2.29 28.37
N GLY A 452 28.51 -1.90 29.63
CA GLY A 452 27.22 -1.66 30.28
C GLY A 452 26.47 -0.47 29.68
N VAL A 453 27.18 0.63 29.39
CA VAL A 453 26.61 1.79 28.69
C VAL A 453 26.15 1.39 27.28
N GLN A 454 26.97 0.65 26.55
CA GLN A 454 26.59 0.14 25.22
C GLN A 454 25.39 -0.81 25.30
N ARG A 455 25.32 -1.68 26.31
CA ARG A 455 24.14 -2.54 26.55
C ARG A 455 22.87 -1.73 26.80
N LEU A 456 22.96 -0.64 27.57
CA LEU A 456 21.82 0.25 27.79
C LEU A 456 21.37 0.92 26.49
N ALA A 457 22.31 1.42 25.67
CA ALA A 457 21.99 1.99 24.38
C ALA A 457 21.35 0.97 23.41
N ASP A 458 21.90 -0.25 23.36
CA ASP A 458 21.33 -1.36 22.56
C ASP A 458 19.94 -1.76 23.07
N TRP A 459 19.72 -1.78 24.39
CA TRP A 459 18.43 -2.10 25.01
C TRP A 459 17.34 -1.08 24.67
N VAL A 460 17.64 0.22 24.73
CA VAL A 460 16.71 1.26 24.27
C VAL A 460 16.47 1.11 22.76
N TYR A 461 17.54 1.03 21.96
CA TYR A 461 17.44 1.05 20.50
C TYR A 461 16.75 -0.18 19.90
N ARG A 462 17.08 -1.39 20.36
CA ARG A 462 16.66 -2.66 19.75
C ARG A 462 15.51 -3.34 20.46
N GLU A 463 15.43 -3.15 21.78
CA GLU A 463 14.51 -3.88 22.65
C GLU A 463 13.34 -3.04 23.16
N GLY A 464 13.21 -1.80 22.69
CA GLY A 464 12.11 -0.92 23.07
C GLY A 464 12.15 -0.47 24.53
N GLY A 465 13.33 -0.54 25.15
CA GLY A 465 13.52 -0.13 26.55
C GLY A 465 13.17 1.32 26.79
N GLY A 466 12.51 1.59 27.91
CA GLY A 466 12.16 2.93 28.34
C GLY A 466 13.23 3.54 29.24
N LEU A 467 13.73 4.75 28.94
CA LEU A 467 14.74 5.42 29.78
C LEU A 467 14.27 6.80 30.25
N VAL A 468 14.20 7.00 31.56
CA VAL A 468 13.98 8.33 32.16
C VAL A 468 15.29 8.85 32.71
N LEU A 469 15.68 10.06 32.34
CA LEU A 469 16.94 10.71 32.70
C LEU A 469 16.63 11.97 33.50
N VAL A 470 16.92 11.96 34.79
CA VAL A 470 16.74 13.10 35.68
C VAL A 470 18.08 13.77 35.92
N ALA A 471 18.22 14.99 35.43
CA ALA A 471 19.41 15.80 35.64
C ALA A 471 19.51 16.26 37.10
N GLY A 472 20.74 16.33 37.58
CA GLY A 472 21.06 16.88 38.89
C GLY A 472 22.36 17.68 38.87
N ASP A 473 22.65 18.31 40.00
CA ASP A 473 23.77 19.23 40.14
C ASP A 473 25.11 18.52 40.42
N VAL A 474 25.10 17.19 40.63
CA VAL A 474 26.28 16.44 41.08
C VAL A 474 26.99 15.76 39.92
N ASN A 475 26.30 14.87 39.19
CA ASN A 475 26.96 13.99 38.21
C ASN A 475 26.73 14.39 36.75
N THR A 476 25.61 15.07 36.46
CA THR A 476 25.22 15.49 35.11
C THR A 476 26.29 16.40 34.47
N LEU A 477 26.97 17.23 35.27
CA LEU A 477 28.08 18.07 34.80
C LEU A 477 29.22 17.26 34.20
N GLN A 478 29.60 16.14 34.82
CA GLN A 478 30.70 15.32 34.31
C GLN A 478 30.32 14.67 32.98
N LEU A 479 29.05 14.29 32.79
CA LEU A 479 28.53 13.82 31.51
C LEU A 479 28.50 14.92 30.45
N ALA A 480 28.18 16.17 30.82
CA ALA A 480 28.19 17.29 29.89
C ALA A 480 29.62 17.67 29.46
N SER A 481 30.53 17.79 30.42
CA SER A 481 31.94 18.17 30.23
C SER A 481 32.74 17.11 29.46
N ALA A 482 32.25 15.87 29.49
CA ALA A 482 32.76 14.74 28.72
C ALA A 482 33.02 15.07 27.24
N ALA A 483 32.13 15.89 26.67
CA ALA A 483 32.12 16.21 25.25
C ALA A 483 33.37 16.92 24.75
N GLU A 484 33.96 17.75 25.60
CA GLU A 484 35.02 18.68 25.22
C GLU A 484 36.41 18.05 25.36
N GLN A 485 36.51 16.96 26.12
CA GLN A 485 37.76 16.28 26.46
C GLN A 485 37.80 14.92 25.75
N ALA A 486 38.32 14.90 24.51
CA ALA A 486 38.46 13.70 23.67
C ALA A 486 39.50 12.70 24.24
N THR A 487 39.22 12.12 25.41
CA THR A 487 40.02 11.06 26.03
C THR A 487 39.33 9.70 25.88
N PRO A 488 40.08 8.57 25.86
CA PRO A 488 39.51 7.24 25.63
C PRO A 488 38.44 6.80 26.63
N VAL A 489 38.49 7.29 27.87
CA VAL A 489 37.48 7.02 28.91
C VAL A 489 36.18 7.77 28.61
N GLN A 490 36.29 8.96 28.03
CA GLN A 490 35.17 9.84 27.77
C GLN A 490 34.36 9.43 26.53
N SER A 491 35.02 8.86 25.52
CA SER A 491 34.37 8.26 24.35
C SER A 491 33.46 7.07 24.71
N GLN A 492 33.63 6.45 25.88
CA GLN A 492 32.75 5.38 26.35
C GLN A 492 31.35 5.88 26.75
N LEU A 493 31.19 7.18 26.98
CA LEU A 493 29.91 7.80 27.35
C LEU A 493 29.15 8.37 26.14
N ASP A 494 29.73 8.36 24.93
CA ASP A 494 29.06 8.88 23.74
C ASP A 494 27.72 8.16 23.44
N PRO A 495 27.61 6.81 23.52
CA PRO A 495 26.34 6.12 23.33
C PRO A 495 25.26 6.56 24.32
N LEU A 496 25.66 6.92 25.54
CA LEU A 496 24.72 7.43 26.55
C LEU A 496 24.26 8.85 26.21
N ARG A 497 25.18 9.70 25.76
CA ARG A 497 24.83 11.07 25.35
C ARG A 497 23.79 11.03 24.26
N ASP A 498 23.89 10.11 23.31
CA ASP A 498 22.90 9.89 22.24
C ASP A 498 21.48 9.64 22.77
N LEU A 499 21.35 8.98 23.92
CA LEU A 499 20.07 8.72 24.58
C LEU A 499 19.42 9.96 25.20
N TYR A 500 20.16 11.04 25.47
CA TYR A 500 19.57 12.30 25.94
C TYR A 500 18.88 13.05 24.78
N PRO A 501 17.60 13.43 24.90
CA PRO A 501 16.88 14.29 23.95
C PRO A 501 17.42 15.72 23.83
N VAL A 502 18.30 16.12 24.74
CA VAL A 502 18.84 17.48 24.84
C VAL A 502 20.36 17.47 24.72
N VAL A 503 20.91 18.64 24.37
CA VAL A 503 22.36 18.86 24.47
C VAL A 503 22.63 19.48 25.85
N LEU A 504 23.26 18.71 26.73
CA LEU A 504 23.64 19.19 28.06
C LEU A 504 24.75 20.24 27.94
N SER A 505 24.61 21.37 28.64
CA SER A 505 25.66 22.39 28.67
C SER A 505 26.78 22.00 29.64
N PRO A 506 28.06 22.03 29.22
CA PRO A 506 29.19 21.81 30.12
C PRO A 506 29.52 23.07 30.94
N TYR A 507 29.00 24.23 30.52
CA TYR A 507 29.23 25.51 31.19
C TYR A 507 28.17 25.72 32.26
N LEU A 508 28.45 25.29 33.49
CA LEU A 508 27.80 25.88 34.65
C LEU A 508 28.38 27.28 34.82
N SER A 509 27.61 28.33 34.53
CA SER A 509 28.06 29.68 34.86
C SER A 509 28.35 29.76 36.36
N GLU A 510 29.63 29.89 36.74
CA GLU A 510 30.08 30.03 38.14
C GLU A 510 29.35 31.20 38.86
N LEU A 511 28.93 32.21 38.10
CA LEU A 511 28.09 33.33 38.55
C LEU A 511 26.66 32.95 38.98
N ARG A 512 26.20 31.71 38.76
CA ARG A 512 24.79 31.30 38.98
C ARG A 512 24.58 30.24 40.07
N PHE A 513 25.62 29.57 40.55
CA PHE A 513 25.50 28.64 41.69
C PHE A 513 25.56 29.33 43.06
N ASP A 514 26.20 30.49 43.15
CA ASP A 514 26.33 31.28 44.39
C ASP A 514 25.14 32.22 44.65
N GLN A 515 24.26 32.41 43.65
CA GLN A 515 22.97 33.07 43.90
C GLN A 515 21.98 32.03 44.41
N SER A 516 21.62 32.13 45.69
CA SER A 516 20.50 31.37 46.24
C SER A 516 19.29 31.51 45.33
N SER A 517 18.83 30.42 44.71
CA SER A 517 17.56 30.41 43.99
C SER A 517 16.46 30.44 45.05
N THR A 518 16.03 31.65 45.42
CA THR A 518 15.05 31.91 46.49
C THR A 518 13.61 31.93 45.98
N GLN A 519 13.41 31.86 44.67
CA GLN A 519 12.12 31.94 44.01
C GLN A 519 11.90 30.75 43.09
N ALA A 520 10.70 30.16 43.16
CA ALA A 520 10.24 29.15 42.21
C ALA A 520 9.73 29.81 40.92
N TRP A 521 10.00 29.16 39.80
CA TRP A 521 9.52 29.56 38.47
C TRP A 521 8.64 28.47 37.89
N PRO A 522 7.43 28.80 37.41
CA PRO A 522 6.53 27.81 36.81
C PRO A 522 7.17 27.19 35.56
N LEU A 523 6.73 26.00 35.19
CA LEU A 523 7.12 25.46 33.88
C LEU A 523 6.29 26.13 32.77
N GLU A 524 6.90 26.27 31.60
CA GLU A 524 6.22 26.75 30.38
C GLU A 524 6.01 25.57 29.43
N PHE A 525 4.77 25.11 29.30
CA PHE A 525 4.43 24.03 28.36
C PHE A 525 4.53 24.49 26.91
N THR A 526 5.09 23.62 26.07
CA THR A 526 4.96 23.72 24.62
C THR A 526 3.57 23.24 24.16
N PRO A 527 3.16 23.52 22.92
CA PRO A 527 1.95 22.92 22.35
C PRO A 527 1.97 21.39 22.41
N GLU A 528 3.13 20.77 22.23
CA GLU A 528 3.34 19.32 22.31
C GLU A 528 3.15 18.82 23.74
N GLY A 529 3.71 19.52 24.74
CA GLY A 529 3.53 19.19 26.15
C GLY A 529 2.09 19.32 26.65
N GLN A 530 1.32 20.28 26.11
CA GLN A 530 -0.11 20.42 26.45
C GLN A 530 -0.97 19.27 25.91
N ARG A 531 -0.56 18.65 24.80
CA ARG A 531 -1.25 17.49 24.20
C ARG A 531 -0.78 16.15 24.79
N ALA A 532 0.33 16.12 25.50
CA ALA A 532 0.89 14.89 26.07
C ALA A 532 0.01 14.36 27.23
N GLU A 533 -0.73 13.28 26.98
CA GLU A 533 -1.67 12.70 27.95
C GLU A 533 -1.02 12.21 29.24
N PHE A 534 0.23 11.74 29.14
CA PHE A 534 1.00 11.29 30.30
C PHE A 534 1.39 12.43 31.26
N LEU A 535 1.34 13.69 30.80
CA LEU A 535 1.56 14.88 31.62
C LEU A 535 0.26 15.42 32.26
N GLN A 536 -0.88 14.80 31.96
CA GLN A 536 -2.15 15.23 32.55
C GLN A 536 -2.29 14.73 33.99
N LEU A 537 -2.43 15.67 34.93
CA LEU A 537 -2.62 15.40 36.37
C LEU A 537 -4.06 15.02 36.72
N THR A 538 -5.01 15.30 35.83
CA THR A 538 -6.42 14.91 35.93
C THR A 538 -6.89 14.22 34.66
N ASP A 539 -8.07 13.59 34.70
CA ASP A 539 -8.66 12.91 33.54
C ASP A 539 -9.19 13.90 32.48
N ASP A 540 -9.45 15.15 32.88
CA ASP A 540 -9.79 16.25 31.99
C ASP A 540 -8.55 17.14 31.71
N PRO A 541 -8.19 17.39 30.43
CA PRO A 541 -7.04 18.23 30.07
C PRO A 541 -7.12 19.67 30.58
N VAL A 542 -8.32 20.26 30.62
CA VAL A 542 -8.51 21.66 31.04
C VAL A 542 -8.24 21.80 32.53
N THR A 543 -8.83 20.91 33.33
CA THR A 543 -8.62 20.85 34.78
C THR A 543 -7.16 20.54 35.11
N SER A 544 -6.51 19.69 34.32
CA SER A 544 -5.10 19.33 34.50
C SER A 544 -4.17 20.54 34.32
N LEU A 545 -4.42 21.36 33.29
CA LEU A 545 -3.67 22.60 33.10
C LEU A 545 -3.90 23.58 34.25
N GLY A 546 -5.10 23.59 34.85
CA GLY A 546 -5.39 24.32 36.08
C GLY A 546 -4.49 23.88 37.24
N ARG A 547 -4.37 22.58 37.50
CA ARG A 547 -3.48 22.02 38.54
C ARG A 547 -2.02 22.39 38.33
N TRP A 548 -1.53 22.32 37.09
CA TRP A 548 -0.16 22.75 36.78
C TRP A 548 0.09 24.24 37.05
N LYS A 549 -0.92 25.10 36.93
CA LYS A 549 -0.80 26.55 37.27
C LYS A 549 -0.76 26.82 38.77
N GLU A 550 -1.33 25.93 39.59
CA GLU A 550 -1.25 26.02 41.05
C GLU A 550 0.13 25.64 41.56
N PHE A 551 0.88 24.82 40.82
CA PHE A 551 2.24 24.44 41.14
C PHE A 551 3.20 25.63 41.00
N PRO A 552 3.87 26.08 42.09
CA PRO A 552 4.78 27.23 42.02
C PRO A 552 5.99 27.02 41.08
N GLY A 553 6.30 25.76 40.77
CA GLY A 553 7.33 25.38 39.82
C GLY A 553 8.67 24.99 40.45
N PHE A 554 9.75 25.27 39.73
CA PHE A 554 11.09 24.77 40.02
C PHE A 554 12.00 25.93 40.43
N TYR A 555 12.97 25.66 41.28
CA TYR A 555 14.00 26.63 41.67
C TYR A 555 15.23 26.50 40.78
N ARG A 556 15.47 25.30 40.25
CA ARG A 556 16.63 25.00 39.40
C ARG A 556 16.25 24.11 38.22
N CYS A 557 16.95 24.31 37.13
CA CYS A 557 16.96 23.43 35.96
C CYS A 557 18.39 23.36 35.43
N TYR A 558 18.83 22.16 35.07
CA TYR A 558 20.14 21.95 34.47
C TYR A 558 20.22 22.69 33.12
N PRO A 559 21.29 23.44 32.83
CA PRO A 559 21.41 24.22 31.61
C PRO A 559 21.56 23.32 30.37
N THR A 560 20.85 23.66 29.31
CA THR A 560 20.86 22.92 28.03
C THR A 560 21.16 23.86 26.87
N SER A 561 21.94 23.38 25.90
CA SER A 561 22.28 24.09 24.65
C SER A 561 21.31 23.74 23.52
N GLY A 562 20.01 23.67 23.85
CA GLY A 562 18.94 23.28 22.93
C GLY A 562 18.63 21.77 22.91
N SER A 563 17.64 21.42 22.08
CA SER A 563 17.18 20.04 21.86
C SER A 563 17.96 19.39 20.72
N LYS A 564 18.03 18.05 20.72
CA LYS A 564 18.54 17.31 19.57
C LYS A 564 17.54 17.25 18.42
N ALA A 565 18.04 16.91 17.23
CA ALA A 565 17.19 16.60 16.09
C ALA A 565 16.32 15.37 16.40
N GLY A 566 15.00 15.49 16.22
CA GLY A 566 14.05 14.42 16.53
C GLY A 566 13.55 14.38 17.97
N ALA A 567 14.05 15.26 18.85
CA ALA A 567 13.51 15.42 20.19
C ALA A 567 12.31 16.37 20.22
N THR A 568 11.30 16.00 20.98
CA THR A 568 10.11 16.81 21.26
C THR A 568 10.29 17.50 22.60
N VAL A 569 10.34 18.83 22.61
CA VAL A 569 10.38 19.62 23.84
C VAL A 569 8.96 19.73 24.39
N LEU A 570 8.75 19.31 25.64
CA LEU A 570 7.44 19.29 26.31
C LEU A 570 7.25 20.50 27.22
N ALA A 571 8.31 20.91 27.92
CA ALA A 571 8.27 22.09 28.78
C ALA A 571 9.64 22.76 28.91
N ARG A 572 9.62 24.07 29.15
CA ARG A 572 10.81 24.91 29.42
C ARG A 572 10.77 25.47 30.83
N PHE A 573 11.95 25.75 31.38
CA PHE A 573 12.11 26.42 32.66
C PHE A 573 11.98 27.94 32.48
N SER A 574 10.99 28.57 33.13
CA SER A 574 10.60 29.95 32.80
C SER A 574 11.46 31.05 33.44
N ASP A 575 12.54 30.73 34.17
CA ASP A 575 13.41 31.78 34.76
C ASP A 575 14.09 32.59 33.63
N PRO A 576 13.75 33.88 33.45
CA PRO A 576 14.31 34.71 32.39
C PRO A 576 15.83 34.87 32.52
N ARG A 577 16.35 34.73 33.74
CA ARG A 577 17.80 34.80 33.99
C ARG A 577 18.52 33.59 33.42
N SER A 578 17.84 32.46 33.23
CA SER A 578 18.42 31.24 32.69
C SER A 578 18.43 31.18 31.16
N GLN A 579 17.85 32.19 30.49
CA GLN A 579 17.79 32.26 29.04
C GLN A 579 19.19 32.39 28.41
N THR A 580 19.44 31.59 27.39
CA THR A 580 20.68 31.59 26.58
C THR A 580 20.37 31.96 25.13
N GLU A 581 21.38 31.96 24.26
CA GLU A 581 21.18 32.10 22.80
C GLU A 581 20.30 30.97 22.21
N TYR A 582 20.25 29.82 22.88
CA TYR A 582 19.42 28.67 22.52
C TYR A 582 18.00 28.73 23.14
N GLY A 583 17.66 29.84 23.81
CA GLY A 583 16.39 30.04 24.50
C GLY A 583 16.43 29.65 25.98
N LEU A 584 15.24 29.46 26.56
CA LEU A 584 15.08 28.99 27.92
C LEU A 584 15.52 27.51 28.04
N PRO A 585 16.13 27.10 29.16
CA PRO A 585 16.52 25.71 29.38
C PRO A 585 15.31 24.77 29.25
N ILE A 586 15.56 23.61 28.63
CA ILE A 586 14.57 22.56 28.48
C ILE A 586 14.40 21.85 29.82
N LEU A 587 13.19 21.89 30.36
CA LEU A 587 12.83 21.20 31.60
C LEU A 587 12.35 19.77 31.33
N MET A 588 11.59 19.58 30.25
CA MET A 588 11.12 18.25 29.84
C MET A 588 11.26 18.11 28.33
N ALA A 589 11.89 17.03 27.88
CA ALA A 589 11.92 16.65 26.48
C ALA A 589 11.95 15.14 26.36
N GLU A 590 11.40 14.64 25.26
CA GLU A 590 11.42 13.23 24.93
C GLU A 590 11.95 13.00 23.53
N GLN A 591 12.41 11.78 23.25
CA GLN A 591 12.70 11.33 21.90
C GLN A 591 12.41 9.83 21.77
N PHE A 592 12.11 9.40 20.56
CA PHE A 592 12.26 7.99 20.21
C PHE A 592 13.72 7.72 19.87
N TYR A 593 14.25 6.61 20.38
CA TYR A 593 15.59 6.15 20.06
C TYR A 593 15.52 4.69 19.63
N GLY A 594 15.59 4.46 18.32
CA GLY A 594 15.26 3.15 17.74
C GLY A 594 13.80 2.78 18.04
N GLN A 595 13.61 1.65 18.72
CA GLN A 595 12.28 1.16 19.14
C GLN A 595 11.88 1.65 20.53
N GLY A 596 12.82 2.20 21.30
CA GLY A 596 12.61 2.68 22.66
C GLY A 596 12.29 4.15 22.72
N ARG A 597 12.00 4.62 23.94
CA ARG A 597 11.69 6.01 24.24
C ARG A 597 12.56 6.50 25.38
N THR A 598 13.07 7.72 25.25
CA THR A 598 13.78 8.38 26.35
C THR A 598 13.09 9.67 26.74
N LEU A 599 12.97 9.92 28.04
CA LEU A 599 12.42 11.13 28.63
C LEU A 599 13.49 11.79 29.49
N TYR A 600 13.75 13.06 29.25
CA TYR A 600 14.64 13.88 30.04
C TYR A 600 13.85 14.82 30.94
N LEU A 601 14.21 14.83 32.22
CA LEU A 601 13.74 15.76 33.24
C LEU A 601 14.93 16.60 33.69
N GLY A 602 14.92 17.89 33.36
CA GLY A 602 16.01 18.82 33.64
C GLY A 602 16.15 19.25 35.10
N SER A 603 15.30 18.75 36.00
CA SER A 603 15.32 19.08 37.42
C SER A 603 14.91 17.89 38.28
N ALA A 604 15.53 17.75 39.44
CA ALA A 604 15.15 16.83 40.51
C ALA A 604 14.35 17.55 41.62
N GLU A 605 13.35 18.34 41.22
CA GLU A 605 12.44 19.03 42.14
C GLU A 605 10.94 18.74 41.89
N PHE A 606 10.61 17.67 41.16
CA PHE A 606 9.23 17.26 40.90
C PHE A 606 8.50 16.86 42.19
N TRP A 607 9.23 16.39 43.20
CA TRP A 607 8.72 16.09 44.54
C TRP A 607 7.97 17.25 45.19
N ARG A 608 8.23 18.50 44.76
CA ARG A 608 7.54 19.70 45.26
C ARG A 608 6.07 19.73 44.85
N LEU A 609 5.68 19.04 43.78
CA LEU A 609 4.28 18.91 43.37
C LEU A 609 3.42 18.30 44.47
N ARG A 610 4.00 17.48 45.35
CA ARG A 610 3.34 16.92 46.53
C ARG A 610 2.83 17.96 47.53
N ALA A 611 3.39 19.18 47.51
CA ALA A 611 2.88 20.29 48.33
C ALA A 611 1.53 20.82 47.82
N VAL A 612 1.21 20.56 46.54
CA VAL A 612 -0.09 20.86 45.93
C VAL A 612 -1.01 19.65 46.08
N SER A 613 -0.56 18.48 45.63
CA SER A 613 -1.32 17.23 45.66
C SER A 613 -0.38 16.04 45.58
N GLU A 614 -0.47 15.12 46.56
CA GLU A 614 0.28 13.85 46.51
C GLU A 614 -0.23 12.95 45.39
N ASP A 615 -1.55 12.91 45.17
CA ASP A 615 -2.18 12.11 44.12
C ASP A 615 -1.74 12.54 42.72
N ASP A 616 -1.54 13.86 42.50
CA ASP A 616 -1.11 14.40 41.21
C ASP A 616 0.34 14.00 40.92
N TYR A 617 1.20 14.02 41.95
CA TYR A 617 2.59 13.55 41.87
C TYR A 617 2.66 12.05 41.60
N ASP A 618 1.86 11.25 42.34
CA ASP A 618 1.81 9.80 42.17
C ASP A 618 1.33 9.45 40.75
N ARG A 619 0.26 10.10 40.29
CA ARG A 619 -0.27 9.94 38.93
C ARG A 619 0.75 10.31 37.85
N LEU A 620 1.47 11.43 38.01
CA LEU A 620 2.49 11.86 37.06
C LEU A 620 3.58 10.80 36.86
N TRP A 621 4.16 10.29 37.95
CA TRP A 621 5.25 9.32 37.86
C TRP A 621 4.79 7.96 37.35
N ILE A 622 3.60 7.50 37.74
CA ILE A 622 3.02 6.25 37.19
C ILE A 622 2.77 6.40 35.68
N LYS A 623 2.23 7.54 35.23
CA LYS A 623 2.02 7.82 33.80
C LYS A 623 3.35 7.91 33.04
N ILE A 624 4.39 8.55 33.59
CA ILE A 624 5.73 8.60 32.99
C ILE A 624 6.30 7.19 32.78
N VAL A 625 6.24 6.33 33.81
CA VAL A 625 6.76 4.95 33.72
C VAL A 625 6.02 4.17 32.65
N ARG A 626 4.68 4.28 32.62
CA ARG A 626 3.86 3.59 31.62
C ARG A 626 4.15 4.09 30.21
N GLU A 627 4.22 5.39 30.01
CA GLU A 627 4.44 6.03 28.71
C GLU A 627 5.79 5.62 28.10
N VAL A 628 6.84 5.64 28.92
CA VAL A 628 8.20 5.34 28.48
C VAL A 628 8.40 3.82 28.34
N GLY A 629 7.67 3.00 29.10
CA GLY A 629 7.70 1.54 29.03
C GLY A 629 6.91 0.90 27.88
N GLN A 630 6.04 1.66 27.17
CA GLN A 630 5.15 1.11 26.14
C GLN A 630 5.89 0.29 25.05
N GLY A 631 7.10 0.70 24.68
CA GLY A 631 7.89 0.02 23.63
C GLY A 631 8.16 -1.45 23.96
N ARG A 632 8.51 -1.75 25.21
CA ARG A 632 8.78 -3.13 25.66
C ARG A 632 7.51 -3.91 25.92
N THR A 633 6.50 -3.23 26.44
CA THR A 633 5.18 -3.82 26.72
C THR A 633 4.52 -4.38 25.45
N LYS A 634 4.59 -3.66 24.33
CA LYS A 634 4.06 -4.08 23.02
C LYS A 634 4.73 -5.32 22.43
N ARG A 635 5.94 -5.69 22.88
CA ARG A 635 6.68 -6.80 22.25
C ARG A 635 6.17 -8.17 22.68
N GLY A 636 5.50 -8.28 23.83
CA GLY A 636 4.81 -9.50 24.30
C GLY A 636 5.69 -10.71 24.64
N THR A 637 6.78 -10.91 23.92
CA THR A 637 7.67 -12.07 23.97
C THR A 637 9.11 -11.63 23.75
N LYS A 638 10.00 -12.16 24.58
CA LYS A 638 11.37 -11.64 24.73
C LYS A 638 12.25 -11.91 23.51
N ARG A 639 11.88 -12.87 22.64
CA ARG A 639 12.78 -13.40 21.59
C ARG A 639 12.30 -13.24 20.14
N GLY A 640 11.22 -12.53 19.87
CA GLY A 640 10.91 -12.21 18.48
C GLY A 640 9.63 -11.42 18.22
N VAL A 641 9.48 -10.95 16.99
CA VAL A 641 8.31 -10.19 16.53
C VAL A 641 7.93 -10.64 15.11
N LEU A 642 6.63 -10.82 14.87
CA LEU A 642 6.04 -10.99 13.54
C LEU A 642 5.67 -9.63 12.95
N LEU A 643 6.01 -9.45 11.68
CA LEU A 643 5.90 -8.20 10.93
C LEU A 643 5.31 -8.52 9.54
N PRO A 644 3.99 -8.74 9.44
CA PRO A 644 3.33 -8.83 8.14
C PRO A 644 3.45 -7.50 7.39
N GLU A 645 3.69 -7.55 6.08
CA GLU A 645 3.84 -6.35 5.25
C GLU A 645 2.55 -5.54 5.14
N SER A 646 1.40 -6.21 5.17
CA SER A 646 0.09 -5.58 5.32
C SER A 646 -0.82 -6.45 6.19
N ARG A 647 -1.62 -5.79 7.05
CA ARG A 647 -2.66 -6.43 7.86
C ARG A 647 -4.03 -6.46 7.16
N LYS A 648 -4.22 -5.65 6.12
CA LYS A 648 -5.41 -5.64 5.27
C LYS A 648 -5.01 -6.04 3.85
N LEU A 649 -5.61 -7.11 3.34
CA LEU A 649 -5.30 -7.67 2.03
C LEU A 649 -6.57 -7.80 1.21
N LEU A 650 -6.43 -7.77 -0.11
CA LEU A 650 -7.52 -8.18 -1.01
C LEU A 650 -7.43 -9.68 -1.29
N LEU A 651 -8.59 -10.30 -1.48
CA LEU A 651 -8.68 -11.71 -1.90
C LEU A 651 -7.76 -11.98 -3.10
N GLY A 652 -6.95 -13.03 -3.01
CA GLY A 652 -6.04 -13.46 -4.07
C GLY A 652 -4.64 -12.84 -4.01
N GLN A 653 -4.39 -11.83 -3.16
CA GLN A 653 -3.06 -11.25 -2.94
C GLN A 653 -2.12 -12.22 -2.22
N THR A 654 -0.83 -12.14 -2.56
CA THR A 654 0.25 -12.82 -1.83
C THR A 654 0.70 -11.91 -0.69
N VAL A 655 0.68 -12.40 0.54
CA VAL A 655 1.23 -11.66 1.68
C VAL A 655 2.65 -12.12 1.95
N ARG A 656 3.50 -11.14 2.22
CA ARG A 656 4.86 -11.36 2.71
C ARG A 656 4.89 -11.06 4.20
N VAL A 657 5.35 -12.05 4.97
CA VAL A 657 5.49 -11.95 6.42
C VAL A 657 6.97 -11.96 6.76
N ARG A 658 7.41 -11.01 7.58
CA ARG A 658 8.75 -11.01 8.14
C ARG A 658 8.68 -11.39 9.61
N ALA A 659 9.69 -12.09 10.10
CA ALA A 659 9.88 -12.35 11.52
C ALA A 659 11.28 -11.91 11.89
N ARG A 660 11.43 -11.23 13.02
CA ARG A 660 12.74 -11.00 13.62
C ARG A 660 12.85 -11.87 14.84
N LEU A 661 13.78 -12.83 14.83
CA LEU A 661 13.94 -13.84 15.87
C LEU A 661 15.32 -13.72 16.52
N LEU A 662 15.35 -13.96 17.82
CA LEU A 662 16.55 -13.98 18.64
C LEU A 662 16.74 -15.37 19.26
N ASP A 663 17.99 -15.76 19.45
CA ASP A 663 18.38 -17.00 20.13
C ASP A 663 18.28 -16.89 21.66
N ALA A 664 18.76 -17.92 22.36
CA ALA A 664 18.74 -17.96 23.80
C ALA A 664 19.59 -16.87 24.49
N GLN A 665 20.54 -16.28 23.78
CA GLN A 665 21.45 -15.21 24.23
C GLN A 665 21.08 -13.83 23.63
N PHE A 666 19.84 -13.69 23.16
CA PHE A 666 19.32 -12.46 22.54
C PHE A 666 20.18 -11.98 21.34
N GLN A 667 20.88 -12.89 20.66
CA GLN A 667 21.56 -12.63 19.40
C GLN A 667 20.65 -13.00 18.23
N PRO A 668 20.88 -12.45 17.03
CA PRO A 668 20.07 -12.79 15.87
C PRO A 668 20.11 -14.31 15.60
N LEU A 669 18.94 -14.94 15.49
CA LEU A 669 18.85 -16.39 15.25
C LEU A 669 19.44 -16.74 13.87
N MET A 670 20.26 -17.80 13.82
CA MET A 670 21.05 -18.18 12.64
C MET A 670 20.57 -19.45 11.92
N ASP A 671 19.38 -19.94 12.24
CA ASP A 671 18.73 -21.05 11.53
C ASP A 671 18.44 -20.69 10.07
N ASP A 672 18.41 -21.68 9.17
CA ASP A 672 18.14 -21.44 7.75
C ASP A 672 16.65 -21.19 7.46
N SER A 673 15.76 -21.84 8.20
CA SER A 673 14.31 -21.66 8.05
C SER A 673 13.53 -21.99 9.33
N VAL A 674 12.41 -21.30 9.55
CA VAL A 674 11.48 -21.54 10.66
C VAL A 674 10.07 -21.78 10.09
N PRO A 675 9.29 -22.75 10.61
CA PRO A 675 7.91 -22.96 10.16
C PRO A 675 6.99 -21.82 10.60
N LEU A 676 6.07 -21.41 9.72
CA LEU A 676 4.96 -20.51 10.02
C LEU A 676 3.65 -21.27 9.87
N ASP A 677 2.90 -21.39 10.96
CA ASP A 677 1.57 -21.98 10.95
C ASP A 677 0.55 -20.88 10.61
N VAL A 678 -0.18 -21.06 9.51
CA VAL A 678 -1.21 -20.12 9.06
C VAL A 678 -2.57 -20.78 9.16
N LEU A 679 -3.43 -20.28 10.03
CA LEU A 679 -4.82 -20.74 10.16
C LEU A 679 -5.71 -19.87 9.26
N THR A 680 -6.50 -20.54 8.42
CA THR A 680 -7.50 -19.92 7.54
C THR A 680 -8.71 -19.41 8.33
N PRO A 681 -9.57 -18.55 7.74
CA PRO A 681 -10.81 -18.09 8.39
C PRO A 681 -11.75 -19.21 8.85
N ALA A 682 -11.62 -20.40 8.26
CA ALA A 682 -12.37 -21.60 8.65
C ALA A 682 -11.74 -22.37 9.85
N GLY A 683 -10.70 -21.80 10.49
CA GLY A 683 -9.97 -22.42 11.60
C GLY A 683 -9.07 -23.59 11.19
N LYS A 684 -8.89 -23.83 9.88
CA LYS A 684 -8.06 -24.93 9.37
C LYS A 684 -6.66 -24.42 8.99
N PRO A 685 -5.58 -25.19 9.27
CA PRO A 685 -4.24 -24.81 8.84
C PRO A 685 -4.13 -24.81 7.31
N LEU A 686 -3.39 -23.85 6.77
CA LEU A 686 -3.05 -23.74 5.36
C LEU A 686 -2.08 -24.88 5.00
N VAL A 687 -2.39 -25.62 3.94
CA VAL A 687 -1.57 -26.75 3.47
C VAL A 687 -1.12 -26.48 2.03
N PRO A 688 0.20 -26.48 1.74
CA PRO A 688 1.32 -26.68 2.66
C PRO A 688 1.54 -25.47 3.59
N SER A 689 2.09 -25.73 4.79
CA SER A 689 2.44 -24.65 5.72
C SER A 689 3.60 -23.81 5.16
N PRO A 690 3.49 -22.47 5.18
CA PRO A 690 4.57 -21.61 4.71
C PRO A 690 5.84 -21.79 5.54
N ARG A 691 6.99 -21.71 4.89
CA ARG A 691 8.31 -21.67 5.56
C ARG A 691 8.86 -20.27 5.48
N MET A 692 9.37 -19.77 6.60
CA MET A 692 10.09 -18.51 6.64
C MET A 692 11.58 -18.80 6.45
N LEU A 693 12.17 -18.27 5.39
CA LEU A 693 13.58 -18.42 5.06
C LEU A 693 14.38 -17.25 5.63
N ARG A 694 15.57 -17.50 6.17
CA ARG A 694 16.44 -16.45 6.67
C ARG A 694 16.87 -15.49 5.56
N ASP A 695 16.81 -14.18 5.83
CA ASP A 695 17.37 -13.15 4.97
C ASP A 695 18.90 -13.12 5.12
N GLN A 696 19.64 -13.41 4.05
CA GLN A 696 21.11 -13.44 4.08
C GLN A 696 21.73 -12.05 4.31
N SER A 697 21.00 -10.98 4.01
CA SER A 697 21.48 -9.60 4.18
C SER A 697 21.26 -9.06 5.60
N ARG A 698 20.36 -9.69 6.37
CA ARG A 698 19.91 -9.21 7.69
C ARG A 698 19.86 -10.36 8.70
N PRO A 699 20.91 -10.52 9.54
CA PRO A 699 20.93 -11.56 10.56
C PRO A 699 19.69 -11.53 11.46
N GLY A 700 19.10 -12.71 11.72
CA GLY A 700 17.91 -12.88 12.56
C GLY A 700 16.59 -12.45 11.93
N GLU A 701 16.57 -11.98 10.68
CA GLU A 701 15.32 -11.76 9.92
C GLU A 701 14.98 -12.99 9.08
N PHE A 702 13.71 -13.38 9.11
CA PHE A 702 13.14 -14.47 8.34
C PHE A 702 11.97 -13.95 7.51
N VAL A 703 11.79 -14.47 6.30
CA VAL A 703 10.78 -14.03 5.35
C VAL A 703 10.02 -15.24 4.82
N GLY A 704 8.70 -15.22 4.92
CA GLY A 704 7.80 -16.20 4.32
C GLY A 704 6.72 -15.52 3.50
N GLU A 705 6.18 -16.23 2.50
CA GLU A 705 5.11 -15.73 1.63
C GLU A 705 4.02 -16.79 1.49
N PHE A 706 2.76 -16.34 1.44
CA PHE A 706 1.62 -17.21 1.11
C PHE A 706 0.50 -16.42 0.44
N ARG A 707 -0.36 -17.12 -0.33
CA ARG A 707 -1.48 -16.52 -1.04
C ARG A 707 -2.78 -16.63 -0.25
N ALA A 708 -3.48 -15.52 -0.06
CA ALA A 708 -4.79 -15.49 0.57
C ALA A 708 -5.88 -15.98 -0.41
N SER A 709 -6.49 -17.13 -0.12
CA SER A 709 -7.47 -17.79 -0.99
C SER A 709 -8.93 -17.66 -0.53
N LEU A 710 -9.16 -17.29 0.74
CA LEU A 710 -10.49 -17.11 1.31
C LEU A 710 -10.61 -15.68 1.88
N PRO A 711 -11.78 -15.04 1.78
CA PRO A 711 -12.02 -13.80 2.51
C PRO A 711 -12.20 -14.11 4.02
N GLY A 712 -11.80 -13.16 4.86
CA GLY A 712 -11.90 -13.27 6.32
C GLY A 712 -10.56 -13.16 7.04
N SER A 713 -10.55 -13.51 8.32
CA SER A 713 -9.38 -13.36 9.19
C SER A 713 -8.47 -14.58 9.18
N TYR A 714 -7.18 -14.38 8.99
CA TYR A 714 -6.15 -15.41 9.05
C TYR A 714 -5.29 -15.18 10.30
N ARG A 715 -5.02 -16.25 11.05
CA ARG A 715 -4.13 -16.22 12.21
C ARG A 715 -2.76 -16.79 11.83
N LEU A 716 -1.72 -16.04 12.13
CA LEU A 716 -0.31 -16.42 11.98
C LEU A 716 0.22 -16.87 13.34
N GLU A 717 0.85 -18.04 13.39
CA GLU A 717 1.46 -18.57 14.60
C GLU A 717 2.88 -19.06 14.27
N LEU A 718 3.88 -18.59 15.01
CA LEU A 718 5.27 -19.00 14.88
C LEU A 718 5.84 -19.36 16.24
N SER A 719 6.41 -20.57 16.35
CA SER A 719 7.12 -20.99 17.57
C SER A 719 8.59 -20.61 17.45
N VAL A 720 9.10 -19.82 18.41
CA VAL A 720 10.51 -19.39 18.38
C VAL A 720 11.40 -20.59 18.73
N PRO A 721 12.37 -20.96 17.89
CA PRO A 721 13.31 -22.04 18.21
C PRO A 721 14.03 -21.79 19.54
N GLU A 722 14.29 -22.86 20.29
CA GLU A 722 14.97 -22.81 21.61
C GLU A 722 14.25 -21.96 22.68
N SER A 723 12.97 -21.62 22.47
CA SER A 723 12.11 -20.90 23.40
C SER A 723 10.76 -21.60 23.55
N THR A 724 10.08 -21.33 24.66
CA THR A 724 8.64 -21.63 24.83
C THR A 724 7.76 -20.52 24.23
N ASP A 725 8.37 -19.45 23.72
CA ASP A 725 7.67 -18.30 23.17
C ASP A 725 6.97 -18.64 21.84
N ARG A 726 5.68 -18.31 21.76
CA ARG A 726 4.89 -18.39 20.53
C ARG A 726 4.50 -16.98 20.10
N LEU A 727 4.91 -16.60 18.90
CA LEU A 727 4.50 -15.35 18.27
C LEU A 727 3.19 -15.58 17.54
N THR A 728 2.24 -14.67 17.73
CA THR A 728 0.94 -14.71 17.06
C THR A 728 0.64 -13.36 16.44
N ASP A 729 0.10 -13.34 15.23
CA ASP A 729 -0.39 -12.13 14.55
C ASP A 729 -1.64 -12.47 13.73
N GLU A 730 -2.40 -11.47 13.30
CA GLU A 730 -3.64 -11.64 12.54
C GLU A 730 -3.67 -10.71 11.32
N LEU A 731 -4.25 -11.18 10.22
CA LEU A 731 -4.46 -10.42 9.00
C LEU A 731 -5.86 -10.64 8.45
N THR A 732 -6.48 -9.56 7.97
CA THR A 732 -7.82 -9.56 7.42
C THR A 732 -7.78 -9.47 5.91
N VAL A 733 -8.46 -10.41 5.24
CA VAL A 733 -8.59 -10.45 3.79
C VAL A 733 -9.98 -9.98 3.42
N ALA A 734 -10.07 -8.80 2.83
CA ALA A 734 -11.30 -8.17 2.36
C ALA A 734 -11.58 -8.49 0.88
N LEU A 735 -12.84 -8.31 0.48
CA LEU A 735 -13.23 -8.30 -0.92
C LEU A 735 -12.89 -6.92 -1.54
N PRO A 736 -12.49 -6.84 -2.82
CA PRO A 736 -12.27 -5.56 -3.47
C PRO A 736 -13.60 -4.82 -3.65
N ASN A 737 -13.68 -3.57 -3.18
CA ASN A 737 -14.84 -2.70 -3.40
C ASN A 737 -14.67 -1.93 -4.72
N GLY A 738 -15.61 -2.11 -5.65
CA GLY A 738 -15.52 -1.62 -7.04
C GLY A 738 -15.74 -0.11 -7.26
N ARG A 739 -15.79 0.74 -6.22
CA ARG A 739 -16.05 2.18 -6.41
C ARG A 739 -15.25 3.05 -5.44
N THR A 740 -14.18 3.68 -5.94
CA THR A 740 -13.62 4.91 -5.38
C THR A 740 -13.91 6.04 -6.38
N ARG A 741 -15.04 6.74 -6.23
CA ARG A 741 -15.29 7.96 -7.03
C ARG A 741 -14.38 9.07 -6.50
N THR A 742 -13.30 9.35 -7.22
CA THR A 742 -12.72 10.70 -7.29
C THR A 742 -13.18 11.32 -8.61
N CYS A 743 -14.37 11.90 -8.60
CA CYS A 743 -14.80 12.80 -9.66
C CYS A 743 -15.28 14.07 -8.99
N ASP A 744 -14.39 15.06 -8.93
CA ASP A 744 -14.78 16.46 -8.76
C ASP A 744 -15.78 16.78 -9.88
N ARG A 745 -17.03 17.04 -9.50
CA ARG A 745 -17.99 17.70 -10.38
C ARG A 745 -17.52 19.15 -10.54
N THR A 746 -16.83 19.43 -11.63
CA THR A 746 -16.79 20.78 -12.23
C THR A 746 -17.77 20.88 -13.37
#